data_AF-A0A918CMU2-F1
#
_entry.id   AF-A0A918CMU2-F1
#
_cell.length_a   1.000
_cell.length_b   1.000
_cell.length_c   1.000
_cell.angle_alpha   90.00
_cell.angle_beta   90.00
_cell.angle_gamma   90.00
#
_symmetry.space_group_name_H-M   'P 1'
#
loop_
_entity.id
_entity.type
_entity.pdbx_description
1 polymer ?
#
loop_
_entity_poly.entity_id
_entity_poly.type
_entity_poly.pdbx_seq_one_letter_code
_entity_poly.pdbx_strand_id
1 'polypeptide(L)'
;MGYTTPDEWDAHYASGLSFRPLGDAERELLAVHAPAPDGGLALDVGCGLGELARHLAETGWEVDAVDHAPAALARAEARDTGARAVTYRRFDIERDSLDDLPHSAYDLITFRLSWAFVRDRARVLNRLRERLRPGGALCVITPLATAVPDSKRDIALDEDEIGVLCAGWAVAERHDADGLAFVVLREPVPAQVECADRGRPSPHALTGAGVVVTDAAGRVLLGWSARGVWELPGGKNDAEEDFLDAAVRELEEETGLKADAGDARLLALMMDSVHGIPRMTAAVRVTAHTGDPVVTEPHLIHRWEWHEPADLPALTQPLFTPSAHVIDTVWPGLLTGLPPVHRYPIAPIEAPEPARQAAEAGRLRHAMADRLVEDGRAEAGSAVEEAFRRVPRHRFLPGLALEDAYDTEQAPVTRRAPGGAATSSVSAPWLQALMLRDAALRPGDTVIEIGSGGYNAALLQEIVGPHGTVLSVDIDPCVTDRARRLLADTGYHRVGVHLGDGEHAPARLTAPGSVDAVLVTVEARDIPPAWIGRLTEGGRLVVPLRIHGYTWSIPFTKRDGVLVADAYTVCGFVPLQGPGHRPDVTTRLRGGEITVRFADGTPADTSRLDAALDLPRVERWTGVTIAGNTPFDMLLLWLATHLGHGFARVAVDPELDTGVLTRSGGWDAAALVRDDSLAHLLTRRLPADASPAGLWEFGVHAHGPHADALAETMAGLVVAWDRGARDSPGPRLTVHPRGTAGHGETEGHVLDKPHSRLVFTWDVETP
;
A
#
# COMPACT_ATOMS: atom_id res chain seq x y z
N MET A 1 28.71 31.17 42.07
CA MET A 1 29.89 32.03 41.89
C MET A 1 29.54 33.01 40.79
N GLY A 2 29.59 34.31 41.07
CA GLY A 2 29.14 35.34 40.14
C GLY A 2 30.19 35.59 39.08
N TYR A 3 29.84 35.37 37.82
CA TYR A 3 30.69 35.70 36.67
C TYR A 3 30.89 37.22 36.59
N THR A 4 32.12 37.65 36.35
CA THR A 4 32.47 39.06 36.20
C THR A 4 31.62 39.72 35.10
N THR A 5 31.01 40.85 35.41
CA THR A 5 30.21 41.67 34.52
C THR A 5 31.09 42.68 33.75
N PRO A 6 30.62 43.21 32.60
CA PRO A 6 31.34 44.27 31.89
C PRO A 6 31.72 45.46 32.79
N ASP A 7 30.84 45.86 33.71
CA ASP A 7 31.08 46.96 34.65
C ASP A 7 32.18 46.64 35.67
N GLU A 8 32.27 45.37 36.11
CA GLU A 8 33.33 44.90 37.01
C GLU A 8 34.69 44.84 36.29
N TRP A 9 34.72 44.48 35.01
CA TRP A 9 35.94 44.53 34.19
C TRP A 9 36.40 45.96 33.94
N ASP A 10 35.47 46.87 33.61
CA ASP A 10 35.78 48.29 33.43
C ASP A 10 36.35 48.90 34.72
N ALA A 11 35.72 48.61 35.87
CA ALA A 11 36.21 49.02 37.18
C ALA A 11 37.59 48.42 37.53
N HIS A 12 37.82 47.15 37.19
CA HIS A 12 39.12 46.48 37.38
C HIS A 12 40.24 47.25 36.66
N TYR A 13 40.06 47.53 35.36
CA TYR A 13 41.06 48.26 34.60
C TYR A 13 41.15 49.75 34.99
N ALA A 14 40.05 50.40 35.37
CA ALA A 14 40.05 51.78 35.85
C ALA A 14 40.83 51.94 37.16
N SER A 15 40.84 50.90 38.02
CA SER A 15 41.58 50.88 39.29
C SER A 15 43.11 50.69 39.13
N GLY A 16 43.59 50.53 37.89
CA GLY A 16 45.02 50.40 37.60
C GLY A 16 45.54 48.96 37.61
N LEU A 17 44.72 47.98 38.02
CA LEU A 17 45.06 46.56 38.00
C LEU A 17 45.34 46.06 36.56
N SER A 18 46.16 45.01 36.46
CA SER A 18 46.57 44.38 35.21
C SER A 18 46.83 42.89 35.39
N PHE A 19 46.99 42.18 34.28
CA PHE A 19 47.33 40.75 34.23
C PHE A 19 48.82 40.51 34.11
N ARG A 20 49.20 39.23 34.10
CA ARG A 20 50.57 38.76 33.83
C ARG A 20 51.06 39.37 32.50
N PRO A 21 52.23 40.05 32.50
CA PRO A 21 52.84 40.55 31.28
C PRO A 21 53.07 39.45 30.25
N LEU A 22 53.08 39.80 28.96
CA LEU A 22 53.40 38.85 27.88
C LEU A 22 54.86 38.35 28.00
N GLY A 23 55.02 37.07 28.34
CA GLY A 23 56.32 36.43 28.60
C GLY A 23 57.03 35.92 27.34
N ASP A 24 58.32 35.60 27.47
CA ASP A 24 59.17 35.20 26.34
C ASP A 24 58.73 33.84 25.76
N ALA A 25 58.34 32.87 26.59
CA ALA A 25 57.82 31.57 26.12
C ALA A 25 56.56 31.72 25.26
N GLU A 26 55.64 32.64 25.62
CA GLU A 26 54.44 32.93 24.83
C GLU A 26 54.81 33.53 23.46
N ARG A 27 55.81 34.44 23.42
CA ARG A 27 56.30 35.09 22.19
C ARG A 27 56.97 34.09 21.26
N GLU A 28 57.82 33.22 21.80
CA GLU A 28 58.49 32.16 21.05
C GLU A 28 57.49 31.19 20.43
N LEU A 29 56.50 30.74 21.20
CA LEU A 29 55.45 29.85 20.70
C LEU A 29 54.57 30.52 19.64
N LEU A 30 54.24 31.80 19.77
CA LEU A 30 53.53 32.56 18.72
C LEU A 30 54.35 32.63 17.44
N ALA A 31 55.66 32.93 17.54
CA ALA A 31 56.53 33.02 16.37
C ALA A 31 56.68 31.67 15.63
N VAL A 32 56.67 30.55 16.37
CA VAL A 32 56.81 29.21 15.81
C VAL A 32 55.48 28.68 15.26
N HIS A 33 54.41 28.78 16.05
CA HIS A 33 53.14 28.10 15.75
C HIS A 33 52.10 29.00 15.09
N ALA A 34 52.31 30.33 15.04
CA ALA A 34 51.43 31.28 14.37
C ALA A 34 52.23 32.43 13.70
N PRO A 35 53.16 32.11 12.77
CA PRO A 35 53.93 33.15 12.07
C PRO A 35 53.02 34.00 11.16
N ALA A 36 53.31 35.30 11.09
CA ALA A 36 52.57 36.22 10.22
C ALA A 36 52.81 35.90 8.74
N PRO A 37 51.77 35.62 7.94
CA PRO A 37 51.89 35.65 6.49
C PRO A 37 52.04 37.10 5.99
N ASP A 38 52.46 37.28 4.74
CA ASP A 38 52.55 38.60 4.12
C ASP A 38 51.17 39.28 4.11
N GLY A 39 51.00 40.34 4.93
CA GLY A 39 49.71 41.03 5.09
C GLY A 39 48.67 40.24 5.89
N GLY A 40 49.11 39.35 6.79
CA GLY A 40 48.22 38.53 7.61
C GLY A 40 47.34 39.34 8.56
N LEU A 41 46.10 38.90 8.73
CA LEU A 41 45.11 39.51 9.63
C LEU A 41 44.97 38.71 10.92
N ALA A 42 45.08 39.38 12.06
CA ALA A 42 44.86 38.79 13.38
C ALA A 42 43.72 39.46 14.14
N LEU A 43 42.90 38.67 14.84
CA LEU A 43 41.91 39.13 15.81
C LEU A 43 42.39 38.77 17.23
N ASP A 44 42.60 39.75 18.10
CA ASP A 44 42.92 39.55 19.52
C ASP A 44 41.68 39.81 20.37
N VAL A 45 41.09 38.74 20.91
CA VAL A 45 39.82 38.77 21.64
C VAL A 45 40.03 38.83 23.14
N GLY A 46 39.50 39.89 23.75
CA GLY A 46 39.79 40.23 25.15
C GLY A 46 41.21 40.80 25.27
N CYS A 47 41.55 41.76 24.41
CA CYS A 47 42.92 42.26 24.25
C CYS A 47 43.44 43.00 25.51
N GLY A 48 42.55 43.40 26.43
CA GLY A 48 42.91 44.06 27.68
C GLY A 48 43.73 45.34 27.45
N LEU A 49 44.99 45.34 27.90
CA LEU A 49 45.92 46.48 27.76
C LEU A 49 46.72 46.45 26.44
N GLY A 50 46.35 45.58 25.49
CA GLY A 50 46.91 45.52 24.14
C GLY A 50 48.33 44.95 24.03
N GLU A 51 48.84 44.24 25.04
CA GLU A 51 50.21 43.71 25.03
C GLU A 51 50.43 42.66 23.94
N LEU A 52 49.49 41.71 23.79
CA LEU A 52 49.54 40.70 22.74
C LEU A 52 49.31 41.32 21.37
N ALA A 53 48.24 42.12 21.21
CA ALA A 53 47.97 42.83 19.97
C ALA A 53 49.18 43.63 19.42
N ARG A 54 49.87 44.39 20.27
CA ARG A 54 51.09 45.13 19.87
C ARG A 54 52.23 44.20 19.48
N HIS A 55 52.44 43.11 20.21
CA HIS A 55 53.46 42.13 19.85
C HIS A 55 53.18 41.48 18.48
N LEU A 56 51.92 41.11 18.22
CA LEU A 56 51.52 40.57 16.92
C LEU A 56 51.81 41.61 15.81
N ALA A 57 51.46 42.88 16.02
CA ALA A 57 51.75 43.95 15.06
C ALA A 57 53.27 44.18 14.82
N GLU A 58 54.09 44.09 15.88
CA GLU A 58 55.55 44.14 15.77
C GLU A 58 56.10 42.97 14.93
N THR A 59 55.45 41.80 15.00
CA THR A 59 55.82 40.59 14.25
C THR A 59 55.23 40.51 12.84
N GLY A 60 54.49 41.54 12.39
CA GLY A 60 54.04 41.66 11.00
C GLY A 60 52.55 41.46 10.75
N TRP A 61 51.74 41.26 11.81
CA TRP A 61 50.29 41.17 11.71
C TRP A 61 49.62 42.55 11.56
N GLU A 62 48.53 42.62 10.81
CA GLU A 62 47.52 43.66 10.96
C GLU A 62 46.48 43.16 11.97
N VAL A 63 46.27 43.91 13.06
CA VAL A 63 45.59 43.38 14.25
C VAL A 63 44.32 44.16 14.57
N ASP A 64 43.19 43.46 14.58
CA ASP A 64 41.97 43.92 15.24
C ASP A 64 41.99 43.47 16.70
N ALA A 65 42.11 44.41 17.62
CA ALA A 65 42.16 44.16 19.05
C ALA A 65 40.83 44.55 19.69
N VAL A 66 40.11 43.56 20.21
CA VAL A 66 38.76 43.77 20.74
C VAL A 66 38.64 43.48 22.22
N ASP A 67 37.92 44.35 22.93
CA ASP A 67 37.55 44.15 24.33
C ASP A 67 36.19 44.81 24.60
N HIS A 68 35.43 44.30 25.57
CA HIS A 68 34.14 44.90 25.93
C HIS A 68 34.28 46.00 27.00
N ALA A 69 35.45 46.11 27.66
CA ALA A 69 35.74 47.09 28.71
C ALA A 69 36.39 48.38 28.16
N PRO A 70 35.68 49.53 28.16
CA PRO A 70 36.21 50.80 27.66
C PRO A 70 37.52 51.27 28.31
N ALA A 71 37.68 51.07 29.62
CA ALA A 71 38.88 51.46 30.37
C ALA A 71 40.13 50.64 29.95
N ALA A 72 39.94 49.40 29.50
CA ALA A 72 41.03 48.58 28.97
C ALA A 72 41.54 49.16 27.64
N LEU A 73 40.63 49.42 26.70
CA LEU A 73 40.93 49.98 25.38
C LEU A 73 41.58 51.36 25.47
N ALA A 74 41.04 52.28 26.28
CA ALA A 74 41.62 53.61 26.44
C ALA A 74 43.06 53.56 26.96
N ARG A 75 43.39 52.61 27.84
CA ARG A 75 44.75 52.38 28.34
C ARG A 75 45.64 51.68 27.32
N ALA A 76 45.09 50.79 26.51
CA ALA A 76 45.81 50.14 25.41
C ALA A 76 46.23 51.17 24.35
N GLU A 77 45.29 52.01 23.91
CA GLU A 77 45.52 53.12 22.97
C GLU A 77 46.56 54.13 23.50
N ALA A 78 46.46 54.52 24.77
CA ALA A 78 47.42 55.46 25.37
C ALA A 78 48.86 54.92 25.45
N ARG A 79 49.03 53.59 25.41
CA ARG A 79 50.35 52.92 25.42
C ARG A 79 50.85 52.60 24.02
N ASP A 80 50.01 52.76 23.00
CA ASP A 80 50.37 52.56 21.62
C ASP A 80 51.01 53.84 21.06
N THR A 81 52.32 53.79 20.78
CA THR A 81 53.06 54.94 20.26
C THR A 81 52.96 55.08 18.74
N GLY A 82 52.05 54.35 18.08
CA GLY A 82 51.61 54.60 16.71
C GLY A 82 52.54 54.08 15.61
N ALA A 83 53.35 53.06 15.90
CA ALA A 83 54.35 52.56 14.95
C ALA A 83 53.85 51.46 14.00
N ARG A 84 52.78 50.70 14.32
CA ARG A 84 52.17 49.66 13.45
C ARG A 84 50.68 49.41 13.73
N ALA A 85 49.99 48.79 12.75
CA ALA A 85 48.55 48.67 12.54
C ALA A 85 47.79 47.81 13.59
N VAL A 86 47.55 48.36 14.78
CA VAL A 86 46.54 47.83 15.72
C VAL A 86 45.29 48.70 15.69
N THR A 87 44.14 48.09 15.45
CA THR A 87 42.82 48.72 15.52
C THR A 87 42.11 48.27 16.79
N TYR A 88 42.02 49.17 17.78
CA TYR A 88 41.27 48.90 19.01
C TYR A 88 39.78 49.15 18.81
N ARG A 89 38.93 48.20 19.24
CA ARG A 89 37.47 48.34 19.12
C ARG A 89 36.74 47.77 20.33
N ARG A 90 35.72 48.50 20.78
CA ARG A 90 34.77 47.98 21.76
C ARG A 90 33.90 46.92 21.08
N PHE A 91 33.98 45.69 21.57
CA PHE A 91 33.22 44.56 21.02
C PHE A 91 33.04 43.48 22.08
N ASP A 92 31.80 43.03 22.27
CA ASP A 92 31.45 41.88 23.09
C ASP A 92 31.34 40.62 22.23
N ILE A 93 32.33 39.75 22.31
CA ILE A 93 32.40 38.52 21.49
C ILE A 93 31.19 37.58 21.69
N GLU A 94 30.51 37.64 22.84
CA GLU A 94 29.37 36.78 23.15
C GLU A 94 28.04 37.36 22.62
N ARG A 95 27.95 38.68 22.52
CA ARG A 95 26.70 39.40 22.24
C ARG A 95 26.64 40.04 20.86
N ASP A 96 27.75 40.64 20.42
CA ASP A 96 27.79 41.42 19.19
C ASP A 96 27.83 40.52 17.95
N SER A 97 27.46 41.09 16.80
CA SER A 97 27.53 40.37 15.53
C SER A 97 28.96 40.33 15.04
N LEU A 98 29.47 39.15 14.65
CA LEU A 98 30.80 39.05 14.04
C LEU A 98 30.89 39.76 12.69
N ASP A 99 29.75 40.12 12.07
CA ASP A 99 29.72 40.96 10.87
C ASP A 99 30.06 42.43 11.15
N ASP A 100 30.02 42.85 12.41
CA ASP A 100 30.43 44.20 12.82
C ASP A 100 31.96 44.30 13.04
N LEU A 101 32.70 43.20 12.84
CA LEU A 101 34.17 43.22 12.85
C LEU A 101 34.71 43.86 11.56
N PRO A 102 35.89 44.51 11.60
CA PRO A 102 36.48 45.15 10.41
C PRO A 102 36.73 44.21 9.24
N HIS A 103 37.01 42.94 9.53
CA HIS A 103 37.26 41.92 8.53
C HIS A 103 36.28 40.76 8.66
N SER A 104 35.87 40.22 7.51
CA SER A 104 34.94 39.09 7.46
C SER A 104 35.57 37.75 7.88
N ALA A 105 36.90 37.64 7.79
CA ALA A 105 37.69 36.47 8.21
C ALA A 105 39.16 36.84 8.51
N TYR A 106 39.79 36.07 9.38
CA TYR A 106 41.14 36.27 9.93
C TYR A 106 42.03 35.05 9.68
N ASP A 107 43.34 35.27 9.60
CA ASP A 107 44.34 34.21 9.49
C ASP A 107 44.76 33.72 10.90
N LEU A 108 44.64 34.57 11.91
CA LEU A 108 44.88 34.25 13.31
C LEU A 108 43.79 34.83 14.20
N ILE A 109 43.26 34.03 15.13
CA ILE A 109 42.37 34.50 16.20
C ILE A 109 43.00 34.11 17.52
N THR A 110 43.14 35.04 18.45
CA THR A 110 43.80 34.80 19.74
C THR A 110 42.88 35.10 20.92
N PHE A 111 42.96 34.26 21.95
CA PHE A 111 42.42 34.52 23.27
C PHE A 111 43.54 34.35 24.28
N ARG A 112 44.05 35.45 24.83
CA ARG A 112 45.07 35.40 25.88
C ARG A 112 44.48 35.77 27.22
N LEU A 113 44.48 34.81 28.16
CA LEU A 113 43.93 34.93 29.51
C LEU A 113 42.45 35.35 29.55
N SER A 114 41.76 35.34 28.41
CA SER A 114 40.38 35.81 28.25
C SER A 114 39.38 34.65 28.09
N TRP A 115 39.80 33.50 27.54
CA TRP A 115 38.90 32.38 27.24
C TRP A 115 38.15 31.83 28.45
N ALA A 116 38.79 31.77 29.62
CA ALA A 116 38.16 31.31 30.86
C ALA A 116 36.93 32.16 31.25
N PHE A 117 36.87 33.42 30.81
CA PHE A 117 35.79 34.35 31.12
C PHE A 117 34.64 34.34 30.11
N VAL A 118 34.78 33.64 28.97
CA VAL A 118 33.70 33.46 28.00
C VAL A 118 32.67 32.49 28.59
N ARG A 119 31.38 32.87 28.59
CA ARG A 119 30.28 32.09 29.17
C ARG A 119 29.74 31.08 28.17
N ASP A 120 29.37 31.55 26.97
CA ASP A 120 28.83 30.76 25.87
C ASP A 120 29.96 30.18 25.00
N ARG A 121 30.95 29.52 25.62
CA ARG A 121 32.20 29.06 24.95
C ARG A 121 31.95 28.25 23.68
N ALA A 122 31.00 27.32 23.71
CA ALA A 122 30.66 26.50 22.55
C ALA A 122 30.08 27.33 21.39
N ARG A 123 29.20 28.29 21.69
CA ARG A 123 28.63 29.20 20.69
C ARG A 123 29.69 30.11 20.10
N VAL A 124 30.56 30.69 20.94
CA VAL A 124 31.65 31.57 20.50
C VAL A 124 32.63 30.79 19.62
N LEU A 125 33.06 29.60 20.04
CA LEU A 125 33.97 28.75 19.28
C LEU A 125 33.39 28.41 17.90
N ASN A 126 32.11 28.00 17.83
CA ASN A 126 31.45 27.67 16.56
C ASN A 126 31.36 28.87 15.62
N ARG A 127 31.00 30.06 16.13
CA ARG A 127 30.96 31.27 15.30
C ARG A 127 32.35 31.71 14.82
N LEU A 128 33.38 31.53 15.63
CA LEU A 128 34.76 31.92 15.28
C LEU A 128 35.43 30.97 14.29
N ARG A 129 35.06 29.68 14.28
CA ARG A 129 35.48 28.73 13.24
C ARG A 129 35.13 29.23 11.84
N GLU A 130 33.96 29.83 11.67
CA GLU A 130 33.50 30.43 10.41
C GLU A 130 34.27 31.70 10.03
N ARG A 131 34.99 32.31 10.98
CA ARG A 131 35.82 33.51 10.77
C ARG A 131 37.29 33.21 10.55
N LEU A 132 37.69 31.94 10.52
CA LEU A 132 39.04 31.58 10.11
C LEU A 132 39.12 31.42 8.59
N ARG A 133 40.13 32.04 7.99
CA ARG A 133 40.53 31.76 6.60
C ARG A 133 41.04 30.32 6.49
N PRO A 134 40.97 29.69 5.30
CA PRO A 134 41.61 28.40 5.06
C PRO A 134 43.10 28.44 5.46
N GLY A 135 43.52 27.50 6.33
CA GLY A 135 44.88 27.45 6.89
C GLY A 135 45.12 28.35 8.11
N GLY A 136 44.13 29.16 8.53
CA GLY A 136 44.22 30.00 9.71
C GLY A 136 44.23 29.22 11.03
N ALA A 137 44.59 29.90 12.11
CA ALA A 137 44.68 29.31 13.45
C ALA A 137 43.83 30.07 14.47
N LEU A 138 43.24 29.33 15.42
CA LEU A 138 42.77 29.87 16.68
C LEU A 138 43.74 29.47 17.79
N CYS A 139 44.29 30.45 18.50
CA CYS A 139 45.21 30.24 19.62
C CYS A 139 44.56 30.66 20.94
N VAL A 140 44.50 29.74 21.89
CA VAL A 140 44.05 30.02 23.27
C VAL A 140 45.23 29.85 24.22
N ILE A 141 45.55 30.92 24.94
CA ILE A 141 46.60 30.94 25.96
C ILE A 141 45.92 31.14 27.31
N THR A 142 45.88 30.10 28.15
CA THR A 142 45.07 30.12 29.37
C THR A 142 45.75 29.38 30.54
N PRO A 143 45.55 29.79 31.80
CA PRO A 143 46.05 29.05 32.95
C PRO A 143 45.37 27.68 33.07
N LEU A 144 46.10 26.69 33.59
CA LEU A 144 45.52 25.38 33.93
C LEU A 144 45.01 25.40 35.37
N ALA A 145 43.87 24.73 35.60
CA ALA A 145 43.24 24.64 36.92
C ALA A 145 44.20 24.07 37.98
N THR A 146 45.09 23.15 37.57
CA THR A 146 46.11 22.54 38.42
C THR A 146 47.28 23.48 38.76
N ALA A 147 47.46 24.57 38.02
CA ALA A 147 48.54 25.53 38.18
C ALA A 147 48.14 26.79 38.97
N VAL A 148 46.86 26.88 39.41
CA VAL A 148 46.33 28.00 40.19
C VAL A 148 45.73 27.51 41.52
N PRO A 149 45.73 28.33 42.58
CA PRO A 149 45.01 27.99 43.82
C PRO A 149 43.50 27.85 43.56
N ASP A 150 42.80 27.02 44.34
CA ASP A 150 41.33 26.82 44.22
C ASP A 150 40.53 28.13 44.22
N SER A 151 40.99 29.14 44.99
CA SER A 151 40.37 30.48 45.02
C SER A 151 40.45 31.24 43.69
N LYS A 152 41.19 30.72 42.71
CA LYS A 152 41.39 31.26 41.37
C LYS A 152 40.98 30.26 40.28
N ARG A 153 40.19 29.22 40.60
CA ARG A 153 39.74 28.22 39.60
C ARG A 153 39.00 28.84 38.41
N ASP A 154 38.26 29.92 38.63
CA ASP A 154 37.43 30.59 37.63
C ASP A 154 38.24 31.28 36.51
N ILE A 155 39.56 31.44 36.67
CA ILE A 155 40.45 32.07 35.67
C ILE A 155 41.27 31.03 34.88
N ALA A 156 40.97 29.75 35.03
CA ALA A 156 41.74 28.64 34.50
C ALA A 156 40.84 27.57 33.88
N LEU A 157 41.39 26.71 33.03
CA LEU A 157 40.69 25.55 32.45
C LEU A 157 41.24 24.24 33.02
N ASP A 158 40.37 23.25 33.22
CA ASP A 158 40.79 21.87 33.46
C ASP A 158 40.98 21.07 32.15
N GLU A 159 41.41 19.82 32.28
CA GLU A 159 41.70 18.94 31.15
C GLU A 159 40.46 18.61 30.31
N ASP A 160 39.29 18.49 30.93
CA ASP A 160 38.04 18.21 30.21
C ASP A 160 37.62 19.45 29.40
N GLU A 161 37.74 20.65 29.98
CA GLU A 161 37.47 21.91 29.29
C GLU A 161 38.41 22.16 28.11
N ILE A 162 39.71 21.82 28.25
CA ILE A 162 40.66 21.85 27.14
C ILE A 162 40.31 20.79 26.09
N GLY A 163 39.91 19.60 26.51
CA GLY A 163 39.43 18.54 25.61
C GLY A 163 38.25 18.99 24.75
N VAL A 164 37.26 19.66 25.36
CA VAL A 164 36.10 20.24 24.66
C VAL A 164 36.50 21.37 23.71
N LEU A 165 37.47 22.21 24.09
CA LEU A 165 38.01 23.26 23.22
C LEU A 165 38.70 22.68 21.96
N CYS A 166 39.47 21.62 22.14
CA CYS A 166 40.19 20.91 21.07
C CYS A 166 39.27 20.06 20.18
N ALA A 167 38.11 19.64 20.68
CA ALA A 167 37.16 18.83 19.92
C ALA A 167 36.61 19.59 18.70
N GLY A 168 36.56 18.95 17.53
CA GLY A 168 36.06 19.56 16.28
C GLY A 168 37.10 20.32 15.46
N TRP A 169 38.38 20.04 15.68
CA TRP A 169 39.51 20.55 14.89
C TRP A 169 40.34 19.37 14.37
N ALA A 170 40.81 19.42 13.13
CA ALA A 170 41.64 18.35 12.57
C ALA A 170 43.05 18.38 13.18
N VAL A 171 43.51 19.56 13.58
CA VAL A 171 44.77 19.77 14.27
C VAL A 171 44.52 20.55 15.56
N ALA A 172 44.89 19.94 16.69
CA ALA A 172 44.87 20.57 18.01
C ALA A 172 46.21 20.30 18.71
N GLU A 173 47.07 21.31 18.74
CA GLU A 173 48.39 21.24 19.37
C GLU A 173 48.36 21.94 20.73
N ARG A 174 49.02 21.37 21.73
CA ARG A 174 49.13 21.96 23.06
C ARG A 174 50.58 22.05 23.49
N HIS A 175 50.96 23.22 23.96
CA HIS A 175 52.29 23.56 24.46
C HIS A 175 52.19 24.18 25.86
N ASP A 176 53.29 24.19 26.60
CA ASP A 176 53.41 24.89 27.88
C ASP A 176 54.16 26.23 27.64
N ALA A 177 53.55 27.32 28.10
CA ALA A 177 54.13 28.65 28.07
C ALA A 177 54.31 29.16 29.51
N ASP A 178 55.35 28.66 30.18
CA ASP A 178 55.67 28.98 31.58
C ASP A 178 54.46 28.80 32.51
N GLY A 179 53.86 27.61 32.48
CA GLY A 179 52.69 27.23 33.30
C GLY A 179 51.33 27.69 32.75
N LEU A 180 51.28 28.20 31.52
CA LEU A 180 50.03 28.43 30.77
C LEU A 180 49.89 27.35 29.69
N ALA A 181 48.66 26.86 29.48
CA ALA A 181 48.36 26.07 28.30
C ALA A 181 48.28 26.98 27.08
N PHE A 182 49.10 26.68 26.08
CA PHE A 182 49.10 27.32 24.77
C PHE A 182 48.52 26.33 23.77
N VAL A 183 47.27 26.55 23.36
CA VAL A 183 46.51 25.64 22.51
C VAL A 183 46.35 26.26 21.12
N VAL A 184 46.81 25.56 20.09
CA VAL A 184 46.72 25.97 18.68
C VAL A 184 45.77 25.04 17.95
N LEU A 185 44.73 25.61 17.38
CA LEU A 185 43.65 24.88 16.72
C LEU A 185 43.59 25.29 15.25
N ARG A 186 43.60 24.31 14.34
CA ARG A 186 43.54 24.52 12.89
C ARG A 186 42.58 23.56 12.23
N GLU A 187 42.11 23.96 11.05
CA GLU A 187 41.22 23.16 10.20
C GLU A 187 39.96 22.70 10.95
N PRO A 188 38.97 23.61 11.15
CA PRO A 188 37.70 23.25 11.75
C PRO A 188 37.07 22.07 11.01
N VAL A 189 36.74 20.99 11.73
CA VAL A 189 36.04 19.84 11.15
C VAL A 189 34.55 20.15 11.12
N PRO A 190 33.83 19.89 10.01
CA PRO A 190 32.38 20.02 9.97
C PRO A 190 31.73 19.18 11.07
N ALA A 191 30.96 19.82 11.95
CA ALA A 191 30.33 19.12 13.07
C ALA A 191 29.21 18.19 12.57
N GLN A 192 29.28 16.91 12.92
CA GLN A 192 28.13 16.00 12.93
C GLN A 192 27.64 15.85 14.37
N VAL A 193 26.33 15.91 14.58
CA VAL A 193 25.74 15.74 15.92
C VAL A 193 25.75 14.26 16.27
N GLU A 194 26.59 13.88 17.24
CA GLU A 194 26.52 12.56 17.86
C GLU A 194 25.55 12.59 19.05
N CYS A 195 24.64 11.61 19.11
CA CYS A 195 23.70 11.44 20.21
C CYS A 195 24.21 10.34 21.14
N ALA A 196 24.22 10.61 22.46
CA ALA A 196 24.64 9.64 23.48
C ALA A 196 23.58 9.51 24.57
N ASP A 197 23.32 8.28 25.02
CA ASP A 197 22.31 7.98 26.03
C ASP A 197 22.82 8.23 27.45
N ARG A 198 21.94 8.76 28.31
CA ARG A 198 22.21 8.94 29.75
C ARG A 198 21.82 7.70 30.55
N GLY A 199 22.45 6.55 30.26
CA GLY A 199 22.28 5.30 31.02
C GLY A 199 20.86 4.71 31.01
N ARG A 200 20.68 3.56 31.68
CA ARG A 200 19.41 2.81 31.68
C ARG A 200 18.36 3.50 32.58
N PRO A 201 17.17 3.86 32.07
CA PRO A 201 16.10 4.40 32.90
C PRO A 201 15.45 3.33 33.79
N SER A 202 14.81 3.75 34.89
CA SER A 202 14.01 2.86 35.75
C SER A 202 12.62 2.60 35.13
N PRO A 203 12.09 1.36 35.17
CA PRO A 203 10.78 1.04 34.58
C PRO A 203 9.63 1.57 35.47
N HIS A 204 8.75 2.41 34.89
CA HIS A 204 7.62 3.05 35.58
C HIS A 204 6.24 2.78 34.94
N ALA A 205 6.16 1.91 33.92
CA ALA A 205 4.92 1.61 33.19
C ALA A 205 4.67 0.09 33.09
N LEU A 206 3.40 -0.29 32.96
CA LEU A 206 3.02 -1.66 32.60
C LEU A 206 3.04 -1.79 31.07
N THR A 207 3.91 -2.63 30.53
CA THR A 207 4.03 -2.90 29.09
C THR A 207 3.62 -4.32 28.78
N GLY A 208 2.89 -4.52 27.68
CA GLY A 208 2.54 -5.84 27.17
C GLY A 208 2.14 -5.82 25.70
N ALA A 209 2.05 -7.00 25.10
CA ALA A 209 1.63 -7.18 23.71
C ALA A 209 0.39 -8.08 23.66
N GLY A 210 -0.65 -7.64 22.95
CA GLY A 210 -1.81 -8.48 22.63
C GLY A 210 -1.74 -8.94 21.19
N VAL A 211 -2.04 -10.21 20.96
CA VAL A 211 -1.76 -10.88 19.69
C VAL A 211 -3.04 -11.30 19.00
N VAL A 212 -3.27 -10.77 17.80
CA VAL A 212 -4.35 -11.24 16.92
C VAL A 212 -3.79 -12.22 15.92
N VAL A 213 -4.26 -13.45 16.01
CA VAL A 213 -4.00 -14.52 15.06
C VAL A 213 -5.33 -15.01 14.47
N THR A 214 -5.31 -15.37 13.19
CA THR A 214 -6.48 -15.92 12.50
C THR A 214 -6.20 -17.29 11.91
N ASP A 215 -7.21 -18.14 11.81
CA ASP A 215 -7.12 -19.39 11.07
C ASP A 215 -7.30 -19.18 9.55
N ALA A 216 -7.27 -20.26 8.78
CA ALA A 216 -7.45 -20.22 7.33
C ALA A 216 -8.85 -19.71 6.89
N ALA A 217 -9.86 -19.73 7.78
CA ALA A 217 -11.18 -19.20 7.52
C ALA A 217 -11.31 -17.70 7.88
N GLY A 218 -10.30 -17.13 8.54
CA GLY A 218 -10.31 -15.75 9.00
C GLY A 218 -10.90 -15.54 10.40
N ARG A 219 -11.17 -16.62 11.14
CA ARG A 219 -11.66 -16.58 12.53
C ARG A 219 -10.54 -16.19 13.46
N VAL A 220 -10.83 -15.40 14.49
CA VAL A 220 -9.86 -14.94 15.49
C VAL A 220 -9.83 -15.87 16.70
N LEU A 221 -8.64 -16.12 17.25
CA LEU A 221 -8.47 -16.94 18.45
C LEU A 221 -8.76 -16.12 19.71
N LEU A 222 -9.64 -16.61 20.58
CA LEU A 222 -9.88 -16.05 21.92
C LEU A 222 -9.83 -17.14 22.99
N GLY A 223 -9.28 -16.79 24.14
CA GLY A 223 -9.14 -17.65 25.32
C GLY A 223 -10.17 -17.28 26.36
N TRP A 224 -10.85 -18.27 26.92
CA TRP A 224 -11.72 -18.06 28.09
C TRP A 224 -10.87 -18.10 29.35
N SER A 225 -10.64 -16.94 29.97
CA SER A 225 -9.73 -16.83 31.10
C SER A 225 -10.35 -17.26 32.42
N ALA A 226 -9.49 -17.62 33.38
CA ALA A 226 -9.87 -17.96 34.75
C ALA A 226 -10.56 -16.80 35.49
N ARG A 227 -10.48 -15.58 34.95
CA ARG A 227 -11.16 -14.37 35.46
C ARG A 227 -12.57 -14.20 34.89
N GLY A 228 -13.02 -15.08 34.01
CA GLY A 228 -14.34 -15.05 33.42
C GLY A 228 -14.52 -13.98 32.33
N VAL A 229 -13.46 -13.74 31.55
CA VAL A 229 -13.49 -12.84 30.39
C VAL A 229 -12.85 -13.53 29.17
N TRP A 230 -13.24 -13.12 27.97
CA TRP A 230 -12.53 -13.49 26.73
C TRP A 230 -11.30 -12.62 26.55
N GLU A 231 -10.15 -13.22 26.24
CA GLU A 231 -8.91 -12.48 25.98
C GLU A 231 -8.14 -13.05 24.78
N LEU A 232 -7.39 -12.17 24.11
CA LEU A 232 -6.40 -12.58 23.11
C LEU A 232 -5.20 -13.23 23.81
N PRO A 233 -4.44 -14.09 23.11
CA PRO A 233 -3.12 -14.44 23.60
C PRO A 233 -2.24 -13.19 23.75
N GLY A 234 -1.40 -13.18 24.77
CA GLY A 234 -0.46 -12.09 24.99
C GLY A 234 -0.20 -11.76 26.46
N GLY A 235 1.01 -11.26 26.72
CA GLY A 235 1.48 -11.00 28.08
C GLY A 235 2.38 -9.79 28.19
N LYS A 236 3.20 -9.78 29.24
CA LYS A 236 4.07 -8.65 29.56
C LYS A 236 5.39 -8.80 28.82
N ASN A 237 5.98 -7.68 28.42
CA ASN A 237 7.34 -7.68 27.90
C ASN A 237 8.35 -7.95 29.01
N ASP A 238 9.35 -8.77 28.70
CA ASP A 238 10.55 -8.89 29.52
C ASP A 238 11.52 -7.72 29.28
N ALA A 239 12.46 -7.54 30.21
CA ALA A 239 13.29 -6.34 30.28
C ALA A 239 14.31 -6.17 29.12
N GLU A 240 14.46 -7.18 28.25
CA GLU A 240 15.37 -7.22 27.10
C GLU A 240 14.65 -7.61 25.80
N GLU A 241 13.32 -7.57 25.80
CA GLU A 241 12.48 -8.07 24.72
C GLU A 241 11.67 -6.93 24.10
N ASP A 242 11.57 -6.92 22.77
CA ASP A 242 10.69 -5.97 22.07
C ASP A 242 9.22 -6.45 22.06
N PHE A 243 8.31 -5.67 21.48
CA PHE A 243 6.88 -6.04 21.44
C PHE A 243 6.55 -7.19 20.50
N LEU A 244 7.34 -7.40 19.45
CA LEU A 244 7.11 -8.47 18.48
C LEU A 244 7.61 -9.80 19.04
N ASP A 245 8.80 -9.80 19.63
CA ASP A 245 9.36 -10.98 20.31
C ASP A 245 8.44 -11.41 21.46
N ALA A 246 7.96 -10.45 22.28
CA ALA A 246 7.00 -10.73 23.35
C ALA A 246 5.70 -11.33 22.80
N ALA A 247 5.17 -10.79 21.70
CA ALA A 247 3.96 -11.32 21.09
C ALA A 247 4.13 -12.77 20.59
N VAL A 248 5.25 -13.06 19.91
CA VAL A 248 5.52 -14.40 19.38
C VAL A 248 5.74 -15.40 20.50
N ARG A 249 6.51 -15.03 21.53
CA ARG A 249 6.75 -15.86 22.71
C ARG A 249 5.45 -16.18 23.43
N GLU A 250 4.66 -15.17 23.79
CA GLU A 250 3.40 -15.35 24.53
C GLU A 250 2.38 -16.16 23.70
N LEU A 251 2.35 -15.99 22.37
CA LEU A 251 1.51 -16.82 21.51
C LEU A 251 1.89 -18.30 21.62
N GLU A 252 3.17 -18.63 21.56
CA GLU A 252 3.65 -20.00 21.70
C GLU A 252 3.44 -20.54 23.12
N GLU A 253 3.76 -19.74 24.14
CA GLU A 253 3.68 -20.11 25.54
C GLU A 253 2.24 -20.36 26.00
N GLU A 254 1.25 -19.57 25.57
CA GLU A 254 -0.14 -19.67 26.02
C GLU A 254 -1.03 -20.58 25.14
N THR A 255 -0.68 -20.72 23.85
CA THR A 255 -1.53 -21.44 22.86
C THR A 255 -0.84 -22.62 22.21
N GLY A 256 0.49 -22.73 22.27
CA GLY A 256 1.26 -23.70 21.50
C GLY A 256 1.37 -23.42 20.00
N LEU A 257 0.75 -22.34 19.50
CA LEU A 257 0.89 -21.89 18.11
C LEU A 257 2.26 -21.24 17.91
N LYS A 258 2.96 -21.64 16.84
CA LYS A 258 4.30 -21.14 16.53
C LYS A 258 4.24 -20.18 15.35
N ALA A 259 4.87 -19.02 15.49
CA ALA A 259 5.00 -18.01 14.44
C ALA A 259 6.44 -17.52 14.37
N ASP A 260 6.88 -17.13 13.18
CA ASP A 260 8.16 -16.43 13.04
C ASP A 260 7.99 -14.94 13.38
N ALA A 261 9.01 -14.29 13.94
CA ALA A 261 9.00 -12.85 14.18
C ALA A 261 8.75 -12.04 12.88
N GLY A 262 9.18 -12.59 11.74
CA GLY A 262 8.91 -12.05 10.41
C GLY A 262 7.43 -12.07 9.99
N ASP A 263 6.57 -12.79 10.70
CA ASP A 263 5.11 -12.84 10.50
C ASP A 263 4.32 -12.03 11.54
N ALA A 264 4.99 -11.47 12.55
CA ALA A 264 4.40 -10.56 13.51
C ALA A 264 4.47 -9.10 13.00
N ARG A 265 3.38 -8.36 13.14
CA ARG A 265 3.29 -6.95 12.72
C ARG A 265 2.72 -6.11 13.85
N LEU A 266 3.50 -5.13 14.32
CA LEU A 266 3.05 -4.13 15.28
C LEU A 266 2.21 -3.08 14.54
N LEU A 267 0.91 -3.02 14.84
CA LEU A 267 -0.04 -2.13 14.16
C LEU A 267 -0.21 -0.80 14.88
N ALA A 268 -0.17 -0.81 16.21
CA ALA A 268 -0.28 0.37 17.03
C ALA A 268 0.30 0.13 18.42
N LEU A 269 0.72 1.23 19.07
CA LEU A 269 0.88 1.29 20.50
C LEU A 269 -0.34 1.98 21.11
N MET A 270 -0.92 1.38 22.13
CA MET A 270 -2.09 1.89 22.83
C MET A 270 -1.70 2.27 24.24
N MET A 271 -2.04 3.48 24.66
CA MET A 271 -1.72 4.01 25.97
C MET A 271 -3.00 4.40 26.72
N ASP A 272 -3.15 3.83 27.90
CA ASP A 272 -4.19 4.18 28.86
C ASP A 272 -3.62 4.29 30.28
N SER A 273 -4.49 4.55 31.25
CA SER A 273 -4.14 4.53 32.67
C SER A 273 -5.16 3.71 33.44
N VAL A 274 -4.65 2.80 34.27
CA VAL A 274 -5.47 1.96 35.14
C VAL A 274 -4.95 2.10 36.57
N HIS A 275 -5.82 2.55 37.49
CA HIS A 275 -5.48 2.80 38.90
C HIS A 275 -4.24 3.71 39.10
N GLY A 276 -4.03 4.68 38.21
CA GLY A 276 -2.90 5.62 38.27
C GLY A 276 -1.59 5.07 37.71
N ILE A 277 -1.59 3.85 37.16
CA ILE A 277 -0.44 3.25 36.49
C ILE A 277 -0.61 3.46 34.98
N PRO A 278 0.35 4.12 34.29
CA PRO A 278 0.38 4.14 32.84
C PRO A 278 0.54 2.72 32.31
N ARG A 279 -0.38 2.30 31.42
CA ARG A 279 -0.31 1.02 30.73
C ARG A 279 -0.17 1.26 29.25
N MET A 280 0.78 0.55 28.65
CA MET A 280 1.05 0.55 27.23
C MET A 280 0.85 -0.87 26.69
N THR A 281 -0.01 -1.00 25.68
CA THR A 281 -0.31 -2.27 25.02
C THR A 281 0.05 -2.18 23.55
N ALA A 282 0.92 -3.06 23.08
CA ALA A 282 1.19 -3.24 21.67
C ALA A 282 0.08 -4.09 21.02
N ALA A 283 -0.49 -3.58 19.93
CA ALA A 283 -1.40 -4.34 19.08
C ALA A 283 -0.58 -5.07 18.02
N VAL A 284 -0.40 -6.38 18.18
CA VAL A 284 0.38 -7.21 17.25
C VAL A 284 -0.55 -8.12 16.48
N ARG A 285 -0.36 -8.18 15.16
CA ARG A 285 -1.03 -9.15 14.28
C ARG A 285 -0.02 -10.17 13.78
N VAL A 286 -0.32 -11.45 13.97
CA VAL A 286 0.45 -12.56 13.43
C VAL A 286 -0.23 -13.04 12.15
N THR A 287 0.48 -12.99 11.02
CA THR A 287 -0.08 -13.28 9.69
C THR A 287 0.06 -14.73 9.25
N ALA A 288 1.01 -15.47 9.83
CA ALA A 288 1.19 -16.89 9.59
C ALA A 288 1.61 -17.58 10.89
N HIS A 289 1.14 -18.81 11.09
CA HIS A 289 1.46 -19.64 12.24
C HIS A 289 1.33 -21.11 11.86
N THR A 290 1.88 -21.98 12.71
CA THR A 290 1.77 -23.43 12.59
C THR A 290 1.35 -24.04 13.92
N GLY A 291 0.68 -25.20 13.84
CA GLY A 291 0.13 -25.90 15.00
C GLY A 291 -1.38 -25.69 15.17
N ASP A 292 -1.92 -26.35 16.20
CA ASP A 292 -3.31 -26.20 16.64
C ASP A 292 -3.30 -25.59 18.06
N PRO A 293 -4.23 -24.69 18.39
CA PRO A 293 -4.25 -24.06 19.70
C PRO A 293 -4.59 -25.08 20.79
N VAL A 294 -3.75 -25.13 21.82
CA VAL A 294 -3.89 -25.97 23.00
C VAL A 294 -3.76 -25.13 24.27
N VAL A 295 -4.36 -25.58 25.35
CA VAL A 295 -4.19 -24.93 26.67
C VAL A 295 -2.90 -25.43 27.30
N THR A 296 -1.87 -24.60 27.26
CA THR A 296 -0.57 -24.83 27.91
C THR A 296 -0.56 -24.35 29.35
N GLU A 297 -1.32 -23.29 29.65
CA GLU A 297 -1.41 -22.65 30.97
C GLU A 297 -2.83 -22.72 31.55
N PRO A 298 -3.28 -23.89 32.03
CA PRO A 298 -4.66 -24.14 32.44
C PRO A 298 -5.13 -23.33 33.67
N HIS A 299 -4.19 -22.68 34.35
CA HIS A 299 -4.43 -21.82 35.50
C HIS A 299 -4.75 -20.37 35.11
N LEU A 300 -4.47 -19.97 33.87
CA LEU A 300 -4.80 -18.66 33.31
C LEU A 300 -5.94 -18.75 32.30
N ILE A 301 -5.87 -19.73 31.38
CA ILE A 301 -6.86 -19.94 30.33
C ILE A 301 -7.50 -21.32 30.47
N HIS A 302 -8.84 -21.40 30.41
CA HIS A 302 -9.56 -22.67 30.49
C HIS A 302 -9.71 -23.36 29.13
N ARG A 303 -9.81 -22.59 28.04
CA ARG A 303 -9.92 -23.09 26.66
C ARG A 303 -9.71 -21.97 25.65
N TRP A 304 -9.35 -22.38 24.44
CA TRP A 304 -9.22 -21.52 23.26
C TRP A 304 -10.32 -21.84 22.25
N GLU A 305 -10.91 -20.81 21.65
CA GLU A 305 -11.98 -20.91 20.64
C GLU A 305 -11.72 -19.97 19.46
N TRP A 306 -12.08 -20.43 18.26
CA TRP A 306 -12.05 -19.62 17.04
C TRP A 306 -13.40 -18.92 16.85
N HIS A 307 -13.40 -17.60 16.83
CA HIS A 307 -14.60 -16.76 16.68
C HIS A 307 -14.61 -16.04 15.34
N GLU A 308 -15.77 -15.97 14.69
CA GLU A 308 -15.95 -15.06 13.57
C GLU A 308 -15.87 -13.62 14.07
N PRO A 309 -15.04 -12.73 13.47
CA PRO A 309 -14.95 -11.34 13.90
C PRO A 309 -16.33 -10.65 13.96
N ALA A 310 -17.21 -10.96 13.00
CA ALA A 310 -18.56 -10.41 12.92
C ALA A 310 -19.47 -10.76 14.13
N ASP A 311 -19.16 -11.84 14.86
CA ASP A 311 -19.94 -12.27 16.03
C ASP A 311 -19.45 -11.64 17.34
N LEU A 312 -18.25 -11.05 17.34
CA LEU A 312 -17.66 -10.44 18.54
C LEU A 312 -18.54 -9.36 19.19
N PRO A 313 -19.24 -8.48 18.43
CA PRO A 313 -20.15 -7.49 19.01
C PRO A 313 -21.34 -8.12 19.75
N ALA A 314 -21.66 -9.39 19.48
CA ALA A 314 -22.77 -10.13 20.05
C ALA A 314 -22.36 -11.08 21.19
N LEU A 315 -21.09 -11.08 21.61
CA LEU A 315 -20.63 -11.93 22.72
C LEU A 315 -21.41 -11.64 24.00
N THR A 316 -21.97 -12.69 24.59
CA THR A 316 -22.72 -12.58 25.86
C THR A 316 -21.82 -12.38 27.08
N GLN A 317 -20.51 -12.66 26.94
CA GLN A 317 -19.51 -12.55 27.99
C GLN A 317 -18.55 -11.39 27.68
N PRO A 318 -17.99 -10.73 28.70
CA PRO A 318 -17.09 -9.59 28.52
C PRO A 318 -15.76 -9.98 27.86
N LEU A 319 -15.21 -9.04 27.09
CA LEU A 319 -13.83 -9.07 26.58
C LEU A 319 -12.90 -8.31 27.52
N PHE A 320 -11.68 -8.81 27.71
CA PHE A 320 -10.62 -8.10 28.41
C PHE A 320 -10.28 -6.79 27.66
N THR A 321 -10.28 -5.66 28.37
CA THR A 321 -10.22 -4.33 27.74
C THR A 321 -9.01 -4.12 26.81
N PRO A 322 -7.76 -4.49 27.17
CA PRO A 322 -6.64 -4.46 26.24
C PRO A 322 -6.89 -5.28 24.98
N SER A 323 -7.37 -6.53 25.13
CA SER A 323 -7.68 -7.40 23.99
C SER A 323 -8.74 -6.79 23.08
N ALA A 324 -9.80 -6.19 23.63
CA ALA A 324 -10.82 -5.49 22.85
C ALA A 324 -10.25 -4.31 22.04
N HIS A 325 -9.33 -3.54 22.62
CA HIS A 325 -8.66 -2.45 21.89
C HIS A 325 -7.71 -2.95 20.80
N VAL A 326 -7.01 -4.07 21.04
CA VAL A 326 -6.17 -4.73 20.02
C VAL A 326 -7.05 -5.23 18.86
N ILE A 327 -8.17 -5.91 19.15
CA ILE A 327 -9.13 -6.38 18.13
C ILE A 327 -9.65 -5.22 17.30
N ASP A 328 -10.07 -4.12 17.93
CA ASP A 328 -10.55 -2.91 17.24
C ASP A 328 -9.42 -2.19 16.47
N THR A 329 -8.15 -2.45 16.78
CA THR A 329 -7.03 -1.96 15.94
C THR A 329 -6.90 -2.75 14.65
N VAL A 330 -7.17 -4.07 14.68
CA VAL A 330 -7.17 -4.94 13.50
C VAL A 330 -8.43 -4.74 12.65
N TRP A 331 -9.59 -4.57 13.31
CA TRP A 331 -10.89 -4.34 12.68
C TRP A 331 -11.54 -3.06 13.24
N PRO A 332 -11.16 -1.88 12.75
CA PRO A 332 -11.66 -0.60 13.25
C PRO A 332 -13.19 -0.48 13.19
N GLY A 333 -13.80 -0.15 14.32
CA GLY A 333 -15.24 0.04 14.43
C GLY A 333 -16.04 -1.24 14.61
N LEU A 334 -15.38 -2.40 14.73
CA LEU A 334 -16.04 -3.66 15.01
C LEU A 334 -16.71 -3.64 16.39
N LEU A 335 -16.01 -3.16 17.41
CA LEU A 335 -16.52 -3.09 18.78
C LEU A 335 -16.98 -1.67 19.11
N THR A 336 -18.21 -1.54 19.59
CA THR A 336 -18.77 -0.24 20.02
C THR A 336 -18.67 -0.05 21.53
N GLY A 337 -18.49 1.20 21.99
CA GLY A 337 -18.53 1.52 23.41
C GLY A 337 -17.25 1.17 24.19
N LEU A 338 -16.11 1.04 23.51
CA LEU A 338 -14.82 0.80 24.15
C LEU A 338 -14.41 1.99 25.04
N PRO A 339 -13.71 1.73 26.17
CA PRO A 339 -13.14 2.79 27.00
C PRO A 339 -12.17 3.72 26.23
N PRO A 340 -11.89 4.93 26.72
CA PRO A 340 -10.92 5.81 26.08
C PRO A 340 -9.50 5.21 26.11
N VAL A 341 -8.82 5.22 24.96
CA VAL A 341 -7.41 4.85 24.83
C VAL A 341 -6.73 5.77 23.82
N HIS A 342 -5.49 6.18 24.09
CA HIS A 342 -4.69 6.91 23.12
C HIS A 342 -3.99 5.90 22.19
N ARG A 343 -4.31 5.97 20.90
CA ARG A 343 -3.72 5.08 19.88
C ARG A 343 -2.66 5.80 19.08
N TYR A 344 -1.48 5.19 19.02
CA TYR A 344 -0.35 5.60 18.19
C TYR A 344 -0.19 4.56 17.08
N PRO A 345 -0.83 4.76 15.91
CA PRO A 345 -0.70 3.83 14.79
C PRO A 345 0.76 3.78 14.34
N ILE A 346 1.25 2.57 14.10
CA ILE A 346 2.57 2.32 13.54
C ILE A 346 2.36 2.03 12.05
N ALA A 347 2.85 2.92 11.19
CA ALA A 347 2.94 2.61 9.77
C ALA A 347 3.84 1.37 9.62
N PRO A 348 3.46 0.34 8.85
CA PRO A 348 4.29 -0.84 8.71
C PRO A 348 5.66 -0.42 8.16
N ILE A 349 6.71 -0.59 8.97
CA ILE A 349 8.07 -0.66 8.44
C ILE A 349 8.16 -2.07 7.89
N GLU A 350 7.93 -2.25 6.59
CA GLU A 350 8.13 -3.56 5.96
C GLU A 350 9.59 -4.01 6.20
N ALA A 351 9.75 -5.25 6.65
CA ALA A 351 11.01 -5.95 6.43
C ALA A 351 11.23 -6.00 4.90
N PRO A 352 12.35 -5.50 4.37
CA PRO A 352 12.56 -5.45 2.94
C PRO A 352 12.51 -6.88 2.37
N GLU A 353 11.69 -7.06 1.33
CA GLU A 353 11.64 -8.30 0.56
C GLU A 353 13.06 -8.67 0.11
N PRO A 354 13.50 -9.94 0.29
CA PRO A 354 14.84 -10.34 -0.09
C PRO A 354 15.14 -9.91 -1.54
N ALA A 355 16.23 -9.17 -1.75
CA ALA A 355 16.51 -8.51 -3.03
C ALA A 355 16.45 -9.45 -4.26
N ARG A 356 16.77 -10.73 -4.08
CA ARG A 356 16.66 -11.75 -5.14
C ARG A 356 15.20 -12.03 -5.53
N GLN A 357 14.31 -12.15 -4.54
CA GLN A 357 12.89 -12.37 -4.78
C GLN A 357 12.24 -11.15 -5.43
N ALA A 358 12.57 -9.94 -4.96
CA ALA A 358 12.11 -8.69 -5.56
C ALA A 358 12.56 -8.54 -7.02
N ALA A 359 13.81 -8.90 -7.33
CA ALA A 359 14.34 -8.89 -8.70
C ALA A 359 13.62 -9.90 -9.61
N GLU A 360 13.38 -11.11 -9.11
CA GLU A 360 12.66 -12.16 -9.83
C GLU A 360 11.20 -11.80 -10.09
N ALA A 361 10.51 -11.30 -9.06
CA ALA A 361 9.15 -10.79 -9.17
C ALA A 361 9.06 -9.63 -10.16
N GLY A 362 10.08 -8.75 -10.19
CA GLY A 362 10.21 -7.71 -11.21
C GLY A 362 10.31 -8.28 -12.61
N ARG A 363 11.19 -9.26 -12.85
CA ARG A 363 11.36 -9.92 -14.15
C ARG A 363 10.07 -10.56 -14.66
N LEU A 364 9.41 -11.37 -13.83
CA LEU A 364 8.17 -12.07 -14.19
C LEU A 364 7.02 -11.09 -14.45
N ARG A 365 6.93 -10.00 -13.68
CA ARG A 365 5.94 -8.95 -13.91
C ARG A 365 6.08 -8.29 -15.29
N HIS A 366 7.31 -7.97 -15.69
CA HIS A 366 7.56 -7.38 -17.01
C HIS A 366 7.26 -8.38 -18.12
N ALA A 367 7.66 -9.64 -17.96
CA ALA A 367 7.35 -10.70 -18.95
C ALA A 367 5.84 -10.94 -19.10
N MET A 368 5.08 -10.90 -18.00
CA MET A 368 3.62 -10.93 -18.04
C MET A 368 3.07 -9.75 -18.84
N ALA A 369 3.53 -8.52 -18.56
CA ALA A 369 3.09 -7.33 -19.29
C ALA A 369 3.44 -7.39 -20.79
N ASP A 370 4.63 -7.88 -21.14
CA ASP A 370 5.06 -8.09 -22.53
C ASP A 370 4.10 -9.04 -23.25
N ARG A 371 3.78 -10.19 -22.63
CA ARG A 371 2.83 -11.16 -23.19
C ARG A 371 1.42 -10.57 -23.37
N LEU A 372 0.94 -9.76 -22.43
CA LEU A 372 -0.36 -9.09 -22.56
C LEU A 372 -0.40 -8.15 -23.78
N VAL A 373 0.71 -7.51 -24.13
CA VAL A 373 0.84 -6.67 -25.33
C VAL A 373 0.94 -7.53 -26.59
N GLU A 374 1.79 -8.57 -26.58
CA GLU A 374 1.95 -9.51 -27.70
C GLU A 374 0.63 -10.18 -28.10
N ASP A 375 -0.19 -10.55 -27.11
CA ASP A 375 -1.50 -11.18 -27.30
C ASP A 375 -2.63 -10.17 -27.63
N GLY A 376 -2.31 -8.88 -27.76
CA GLY A 376 -3.27 -7.81 -28.09
C GLY A 376 -4.29 -7.52 -26.98
N ARG A 377 -3.98 -7.90 -25.74
CA ARG A 377 -4.83 -7.63 -24.55
C ARG A 377 -4.61 -6.25 -23.98
N ALA A 378 -3.42 -5.68 -24.19
CA ALA A 378 -3.07 -4.28 -23.93
C ALA A 378 -2.35 -3.68 -25.15
N GLU A 379 -2.34 -2.35 -25.24
CA GLU A 379 -1.59 -1.63 -26.29
C GLU A 379 -0.20 -1.24 -25.78
N ALA A 380 0.80 -1.33 -26.65
CA ALA A 380 2.17 -0.92 -26.33
C ALA A 380 2.25 0.59 -25.99
N GLY A 381 2.89 0.94 -24.88
CA GLY A 381 2.99 2.29 -24.33
C GLY A 381 1.69 2.81 -23.67
N SER A 382 0.67 1.97 -23.48
CA SER A 382 -0.59 2.39 -22.86
C SER A 382 -0.49 2.49 -21.34
N ALA A 383 -1.40 3.28 -20.74
CA ALA A 383 -1.51 3.36 -19.28
C ALA A 383 -1.84 2.00 -18.64
N VAL A 384 -2.51 1.10 -19.37
CA VAL A 384 -2.80 -0.26 -18.91
C VAL A 384 -1.52 -1.08 -18.80
N GLU A 385 -0.68 -1.08 -19.84
CA GLU A 385 0.62 -1.77 -19.80
C GLU A 385 1.48 -1.26 -18.63
N GLU A 386 1.61 0.06 -18.50
CA GLU A 386 2.40 0.69 -17.44
C GLU A 386 1.89 0.31 -16.04
N ALA A 387 0.57 0.22 -15.85
CA ALA A 387 -0.01 -0.25 -14.59
C ALA A 387 0.41 -1.69 -14.27
N PHE A 388 0.35 -2.60 -15.25
CA PHE A 388 0.79 -3.99 -15.05
C PHE A 388 2.30 -4.11 -14.77
N ARG A 389 3.13 -3.22 -15.34
CA ARG A 389 4.57 -3.17 -15.06
C ARG A 389 4.90 -2.66 -13.65
N ARG A 390 3.99 -1.90 -13.03
CA ARG A 390 4.18 -1.31 -11.69
C ARG A 390 3.59 -2.15 -10.57
N VAL A 391 2.31 -2.54 -10.68
CA VAL A 391 1.59 -3.13 -9.55
C VAL A 391 2.12 -4.55 -9.25
N PRO A 392 2.60 -4.83 -8.03
CA PRO A 392 3.20 -6.11 -7.67
C PRO A 392 2.12 -7.18 -7.40
N ARG A 393 1.60 -7.82 -8.46
CA ARG A 393 0.51 -8.82 -8.38
C ARG A 393 0.72 -9.91 -7.32
N HIS A 394 1.95 -10.43 -7.18
CA HIS A 394 2.31 -11.43 -6.17
C HIS A 394 2.03 -10.99 -4.72
N ARG A 395 2.13 -9.69 -4.39
CA ARG A 395 1.77 -9.19 -3.05
C ARG A 395 0.26 -9.28 -2.80
N PHE A 396 -0.55 -9.28 -3.85
CA PHE A 396 -1.99 -9.55 -3.76
C PHE A 396 -2.32 -11.05 -3.76
N LEU A 397 -1.34 -11.94 -3.77
CA LEU A 397 -1.49 -13.40 -3.80
C LEU A 397 -0.50 -14.07 -2.82
N PRO A 398 -0.56 -13.75 -1.51
CA PRO A 398 0.38 -14.31 -0.54
C PRO A 398 0.29 -15.83 -0.50
N GLY A 399 1.45 -16.50 -0.48
CA GLY A 399 1.58 -17.96 -0.46
C GLY A 399 1.54 -18.65 -1.83
N LEU A 400 1.33 -17.90 -2.92
CA LEU A 400 1.42 -18.42 -4.28
C LEU A 400 2.85 -18.31 -4.83
N ALA A 401 3.27 -19.25 -5.66
CA ALA A 401 4.56 -19.15 -6.36
C ALA A 401 4.57 -17.92 -7.29
N LEU A 402 5.74 -17.31 -7.50
CA LEU A 402 5.85 -16.10 -8.32
C LEU A 402 5.46 -16.38 -9.78
N GLU A 403 5.82 -17.54 -10.30
CA GLU A 403 5.51 -18.00 -11.64
C GLU A 403 3.99 -18.09 -11.85
N ASP A 404 3.28 -18.70 -10.89
CA ASP A 404 1.82 -18.80 -10.92
C ASP A 404 1.13 -17.43 -10.72
N ALA A 405 1.72 -16.56 -9.90
CA ALA A 405 1.18 -15.23 -9.66
C ALA A 405 1.24 -14.33 -10.90
N TYR A 406 2.21 -14.56 -11.79
CA TYR A 406 2.44 -13.80 -13.02
C TYR A 406 2.08 -14.56 -14.30
N ASP A 407 1.51 -15.76 -14.20
CA ASP A 407 0.89 -16.44 -15.34
C ASP A 407 -0.36 -15.65 -15.80
N THR A 408 -0.44 -15.39 -17.10
CA THR A 408 -1.49 -14.55 -17.71
C THR A 408 -2.88 -15.17 -17.65
N GLU A 409 -2.99 -16.48 -17.46
CA GLU A 409 -4.23 -17.28 -17.46
C GLU A 409 -4.70 -17.65 -16.04
N GLN A 410 -3.83 -17.57 -15.03
CA GLN A 410 -4.15 -18.00 -13.68
C GLN A 410 -5.12 -17.03 -12.98
N ALA A 411 -6.21 -17.58 -12.44
CA ALA A 411 -7.18 -16.88 -11.61
C ALA A 411 -7.32 -17.54 -10.21
N PRO A 412 -6.35 -17.35 -9.30
CA PRO A 412 -6.35 -18.03 -8.01
C PRO A 412 -7.55 -17.65 -7.14
N VAL A 413 -8.23 -18.67 -6.60
CA VAL A 413 -9.34 -18.48 -5.66
C VAL A 413 -8.79 -18.01 -4.32
N THR A 414 -9.31 -16.88 -3.82
CA THR A 414 -8.89 -16.27 -2.56
C THR A 414 -9.89 -16.46 -1.43
N ARG A 415 -11.15 -16.82 -1.74
CA ARG A 415 -12.15 -17.19 -0.74
C ARG A 415 -13.13 -18.23 -1.28
N ARG A 416 -13.59 -19.10 -0.39
CA ARG A 416 -14.63 -20.11 -0.66
C ARG A 416 -15.74 -20.00 0.38
N ALA A 417 -16.97 -20.31 -0.03
CA ALA A 417 -18.10 -20.47 0.87
C ALA A 417 -18.01 -21.79 1.67
N PRO A 418 -18.72 -21.91 2.81
CA PRO A 418 -19.00 -23.20 3.44
C PRO A 418 -19.68 -24.14 2.43
N GLY A 419 -18.96 -25.16 1.96
CA GLY A 419 -19.38 -26.02 0.84
C GLY A 419 -18.40 -26.03 -0.34
N GLY A 420 -17.35 -25.20 -0.31
CA GLY A 420 -16.20 -25.27 -1.24
C GLY A 420 -16.35 -24.44 -2.52
N ALA A 421 -17.53 -23.88 -2.79
CA ALA A 421 -17.75 -22.98 -3.91
C ALA A 421 -16.88 -21.72 -3.79
N ALA A 422 -16.21 -21.32 -4.87
CA ALA A 422 -15.41 -20.10 -4.88
C ALA A 422 -16.31 -18.86 -4.78
N THR A 423 -15.98 -17.95 -3.87
CA THR A 423 -16.71 -16.69 -3.64
C THR A 423 -15.87 -15.46 -3.95
N SER A 424 -14.55 -15.60 -4.04
CA SER A 424 -13.62 -14.56 -4.47
C SER A 424 -12.40 -15.17 -5.14
N SER A 425 -11.86 -14.49 -6.14
CA SER A 425 -10.59 -14.81 -6.80
C SER A 425 -9.88 -13.52 -7.22
N VAL A 426 -8.57 -13.59 -7.46
CA VAL A 426 -7.91 -12.56 -8.26
C VAL A 426 -8.01 -12.98 -9.72
N SER A 427 -8.72 -12.21 -10.54
CA SER A 427 -8.96 -12.52 -11.95
C SER A 427 -7.66 -12.68 -12.75
N ALA A 428 -7.71 -13.45 -13.84
CA ALA A 428 -6.58 -13.66 -14.73
C ALA A 428 -6.08 -12.33 -15.35
N PRO A 429 -4.76 -12.10 -15.45
CA PRO A 429 -4.21 -10.87 -16.01
C PRO A 429 -4.74 -10.53 -17.41
N TRP A 430 -4.91 -11.51 -18.31
CA TRP A 430 -5.39 -11.26 -19.67
C TRP A 430 -6.77 -10.59 -19.69
N LEU A 431 -7.67 -11.03 -18.80
CA LEU A 431 -9.04 -10.54 -18.73
C LEU A 431 -9.10 -9.18 -18.06
N GLN A 432 -8.30 -8.96 -17.02
CA GLN A 432 -8.18 -7.66 -16.37
C GLN A 432 -7.61 -6.60 -17.32
N ALA A 433 -6.56 -6.93 -18.08
CA ALA A 433 -6.00 -6.02 -19.08
C ALA A 433 -7.02 -5.61 -20.14
N LEU A 434 -7.77 -6.58 -20.66
CA LEU A 434 -8.83 -6.34 -21.64
C LEU A 434 -9.94 -5.44 -21.06
N MET A 435 -10.41 -5.72 -19.84
CA MET A 435 -11.43 -4.90 -19.19
C MET A 435 -10.95 -3.47 -18.88
N LEU A 436 -9.69 -3.30 -18.46
CA LEU A 436 -9.09 -1.99 -18.19
C LEU A 436 -8.89 -1.18 -19.48
N ARG A 437 -8.50 -1.85 -20.58
CA ARG A 437 -8.43 -1.24 -21.91
C ARG A 437 -9.81 -0.76 -22.35
N ASP A 438 -10.83 -1.60 -22.23
CA ASP A 438 -12.18 -1.28 -22.69
C ASP A 438 -12.87 -0.21 -21.82
N ALA A 439 -12.46 -0.08 -20.56
CA ALA A 439 -12.87 1.01 -19.67
C ALA A 439 -12.40 2.39 -20.15
N ALA A 440 -11.37 2.46 -21.01
CA ALA A 440 -10.87 3.69 -21.64
C ALA A 440 -10.62 4.84 -20.65
N LEU A 441 -10.13 4.51 -19.45
CA LEU A 441 -9.88 5.44 -18.35
C LEU A 441 -8.78 6.44 -18.68
N ARG A 442 -8.89 7.62 -18.09
CA ARG A 442 -7.96 8.73 -18.23
C ARG A 442 -7.46 9.20 -16.85
N PRO A 443 -6.29 9.87 -16.81
CA PRO A 443 -5.84 10.52 -15.59
C PRO A 443 -6.88 11.53 -15.07
N GLY A 444 -7.24 11.43 -13.80
CA GLY A 444 -8.25 12.27 -13.16
C GLY A 444 -9.65 11.67 -13.08
N ASP A 445 -9.92 10.56 -13.77
CA ASP A 445 -11.24 9.94 -13.78
C ASP A 445 -11.65 9.39 -12.40
N THR A 446 -12.95 9.36 -12.16
CA THR A 446 -13.58 8.69 -11.01
C THR A 446 -14.13 7.34 -11.43
N VAL A 447 -13.63 6.26 -10.82
CA VAL A 447 -14.04 4.89 -11.12
C VAL A 447 -14.58 4.19 -9.88
N ILE A 448 -15.66 3.43 -10.08
CA ILE A 448 -16.18 2.48 -9.09
C ILE A 448 -15.88 1.06 -9.56
N GLU A 449 -15.21 0.29 -8.73
CA GLU A 449 -15.08 -1.15 -8.87
C GLU A 449 -16.11 -1.90 -8.00
N ILE A 450 -16.74 -2.94 -8.56
CA ILE A 450 -17.64 -3.85 -7.84
C ILE A 450 -17.03 -5.25 -7.83
N GLY A 451 -16.55 -5.69 -6.66
CA GLY A 451 -15.74 -6.89 -6.41
C GLY A 451 -14.32 -6.50 -5.99
N SER A 452 -14.03 -6.53 -4.67
CA SER A 452 -12.79 -5.92 -4.13
C SER A 452 -11.66 -6.93 -3.89
N GLY A 453 -10.97 -7.31 -4.97
CA GLY A 453 -9.76 -8.14 -4.87
C GLY A 453 -8.48 -7.38 -4.47
N GLY A 454 -8.54 -6.04 -4.40
CA GLY A 454 -7.40 -5.14 -4.16
C GLY A 454 -6.49 -4.95 -5.38
N TYR A 455 -6.07 -6.02 -6.05
CA TYR A 455 -5.12 -5.93 -7.17
C TYR A 455 -5.62 -5.05 -8.32
N ASN A 456 -6.86 -5.26 -8.75
CA ASN A 456 -7.43 -4.48 -9.85
C ASN A 456 -7.66 -3.01 -9.45
N ALA A 457 -8.03 -2.75 -8.20
CA ALA A 457 -8.12 -1.39 -7.67
C ALA A 457 -6.76 -0.65 -7.69
N ALA A 458 -5.66 -1.36 -7.42
CA ALA A 458 -4.31 -0.80 -7.56
C ALA A 458 -3.98 -0.50 -9.04
N LEU A 459 -4.34 -1.38 -9.97
CA LEU A 459 -4.19 -1.13 -11.41
C LEU A 459 -4.99 0.11 -11.85
N LEU A 460 -6.25 0.21 -11.41
CA LEU A 460 -7.10 1.38 -11.65
C LEU A 460 -6.44 2.67 -11.12
N GLN A 461 -5.86 2.62 -9.91
CA GLN A 461 -5.21 3.78 -9.29
C GLN A 461 -3.96 4.24 -10.05
N GLU A 462 -3.18 3.34 -10.66
CA GLU A 462 -2.08 3.70 -11.55
C GLU A 462 -2.59 4.39 -12.83
N ILE A 463 -3.69 3.91 -13.42
CA ILE A 463 -4.23 4.45 -14.67
C ILE A 463 -4.84 5.85 -14.47
N VAL A 464 -5.69 6.03 -13.45
CA VAL A 464 -6.34 7.32 -13.17
C VAL A 464 -5.39 8.31 -12.48
N GLY A 465 -4.27 7.82 -11.96
CA GLY A 465 -3.20 8.61 -11.39
C GLY A 465 -3.58 9.36 -10.11
N PRO A 466 -2.71 10.27 -9.63
CA PRO A 466 -2.85 10.92 -8.34
C PRO A 466 -3.95 12.00 -8.28
N HIS A 467 -4.72 12.22 -9.34
CA HIS A 467 -5.86 13.13 -9.29
C HIS A 467 -7.19 12.41 -9.53
N GLY A 468 -7.15 11.13 -9.93
CA GLY A 468 -8.34 10.30 -10.03
C GLY A 468 -8.78 9.75 -8.68
N THR A 469 -9.97 9.14 -8.70
CA THR A 469 -10.62 8.54 -7.52
C THR A 469 -10.99 7.10 -7.83
N VAL A 470 -10.56 6.16 -6.99
CA VAL A 470 -10.93 4.74 -7.10
C VAL A 470 -11.72 4.34 -5.86
N LEU A 471 -12.97 3.92 -6.06
CA LEU A 471 -13.82 3.35 -5.01
C LEU A 471 -14.06 1.87 -5.32
N SER A 472 -13.61 0.97 -4.46
CA SER A 472 -13.76 -0.48 -4.63
C SER A 472 -14.73 -1.03 -3.60
N VAL A 473 -15.72 -1.79 -4.04
CA VAL A 473 -16.84 -2.26 -3.19
C VAL A 473 -16.87 -3.79 -3.17
N ASP A 474 -17.05 -4.38 -2.00
CA ASP A 474 -17.41 -5.80 -1.88
C ASP A 474 -18.42 -6.02 -0.76
N ILE A 475 -19.27 -7.04 -0.89
CA ILE A 475 -20.28 -7.39 0.12
C ILE A 475 -19.67 -8.16 1.30
N ASP A 476 -18.50 -8.74 1.10
CA ASP A 476 -17.86 -9.62 2.05
C ASP A 476 -16.79 -8.91 2.89
N PRO A 477 -16.94 -8.83 4.22
CA PRO A 477 -15.97 -8.17 5.08
C PRO A 477 -14.56 -8.78 4.96
N CYS A 478 -14.43 -10.11 4.83
CA CYS A 478 -13.13 -10.77 4.70
C CYS A 478 -12.38 -10.32 3.44
N VAL A 479 -13.10 -10.13 2.33
CA VAL A 479 -12.54 -9.65 1.07
C VAL A 479 -12.15 -8.18 1.18
N THR A 480 -13.01 -7.32 1.75
CA THR A 480 -12.67 -5.90 1.94
C THR A 480 -11.49 -5.68 2.88
N ASP A 481 -11.39 -6.41 3.98
CA ASP A 481 -10.28 -6.29 4.94
C ASP A 481 -8.97 -6.77 4.33
N ARG A 482 -9.04 -7.87 3.57
CA ARG A 482 -7.92 -8.37 2.79
C ARG A 482 -7.46 -7.33 1.77
N ALA A 483 -8.37 -6.73 1.00
CA ALA A 483 -8.03 -5.71 0.02
C ALA A 483 -7.38 -4.48 0.68
N ARG A 484 -7.97 -3.95 1.76
CA ARG A 484 -7.41 -2.81 2.52
C ARG A 484 -5.98 -3.07 2.98
N ARG A 485 -5.73 -4.23 3.60
CA ARG A 485 -4.40 -4.62 4.07
C ARG A 485 -3.41 -4.64 2.91
N LEU A 486 -3.70 -5.39 1.85
CA LEU A 486 -2.76 -5.55 0.75
C LEU A 486 -2.52 -4.25 -0.04
N LEU A 487 -3.56 -3.43 -0.20
CA LEU A 487 -3.42 -2.10 -0.80
C LEU A 487 -2.54 -1.20 0.05
N ALA A 488 -2.68 -1.23 1.37
CA ALA A 488 -1.81 -0.49 2.27
C ALA A 488 -0.38 -1.00 2.22
N ASP A 489 -0.17 -2.33 2.25
CA ASP A 489 1.15 -2.97 2.16
C ASP A 489 1.86 -2.66 0.83
N THR A 490 1.11 -2.35 -0.23
CA THR A 490 1.66 -2.02 -1.55
C THR A 490 1.65 -0.51 -1.87
N GLY A 491 1.35 0.34 -0.89
CA GLY A 491 1.41 1.80 -1.02
C GLY A 491 0.18 2.47 -1.66
N TYR A 492 -0.87 1.72 -1.97
CA TYR A 492 -2.10 2.20 -2.61
C TYR A 492 -3.15 2.71 -1.60
N HIS A 493 -2.75 3.60 -0.70
CA HIS A 493 -3.59 4.13 0.40
C HIS A 493 -4.80 4.97 -0.06
N ARG A 494 -4.81 5.38 -1.33
CA ARG A 494 -5.83 6.28 -1.89
C ARG A 494 -7.06 5.56 -2.42
N VAL A 495 -6.98 4.25 -2.58
CA VAL A 495 -8.12 3.43 -2.98
C VAL A 495 -9.10 3.37 -1.82
N GLY A 496 -10.32 3.86 -2.03
CA GLY A 496 -11.40 3.76 -1.05
C GLY A 496 -12.06 2.38 -1.10
N VAL A 497 -11.78 1.50 -0.13
CA VAL A 497 -12.40 0.17 -0.06
C VAL A 497 -13.63 0.20 0.87
N HIS A 498 -14.79 -0.16 0.34
CA HIS A 498 -16.09 -0.08 1.02
C HIS A 498 -16.77 -1.44 1.13
N LEU A 499 -17.25 -1.74 2.34
CA LEU A 499 -18.13 -2.89 2.58
C LEU A 499 -19.56 -2.52 2.17
N GLY A 500 -20.16 -3.29 1.27
CA GLY A 500 -21.52 -3.09 0.84
C GLY A 500 -21.93 -3.95 -0.35
N ASP A 501 -23.25 -4.10 -0.52
CA ASP A 501 -23.82 -4.78 -1.67
C ASP A 501 -23.54 -4.00 -2.97
N GLY A 502 -22.80 -4.61 -3.90
CA GLY A 502 -22.43 -4.02 -5.19
C GLY A 502 -23.62 -3.60 -6.07
N GLU A 503 -24.80 -4.18 -5.87
CA GLU A 503 -26.02 -3.78 -6.57
C GLU A 503 -26.49 -2.36 -6.18
N HIS A 504 -26.25 -1.95 -4.92
CA HIS A 504 -26.86 -0.74 -4.33
C HIS A 504 -25.84 0.27 -3.80
N ALA A 505 -24.70 -0.19 -3.31
CA ALA A 505 -23.67 0.63 -2.68
C ALA A 505 -23.19 1.80 -3.55
N PRO A 506 -23.01 1.68 -4.89
CA PRO A 506 -22.61 2.82 -5.72
C PRO A 506 -23.49 4.07 -5.54
N ALA A 507 -24.81 3.89 -5.36
CA ALA A 507 -25.73 5.02 -5.17
C ALA A 507 -25.54 5.76 -3.83
N ARG A 508 -24.94 5.11 -2.83
CA ARG A 508 -24.61 5.69 -1.51
C ARG A 508 -23.24 6.35 -1.50
N LEU A 509 -22.34 5.90 -2.36
CA LEU A 509 -20.94 6.35 -2.39
C LEU A 509 -20.74 7.58 -3.28
N THR A 510 -21.51 7.71 -4.37
CA THR A 510 -21.32 8.79 -5.34
C THR A 510 -22.62 9.45 -5.76
N ALA A 511 -22.50 10.70 -6.25
CA ALA A 511 -23.62 11.46 -6.76
C ALA A 511 -24.08 10.94 -8.15
N PRO A 512 -25.33 11.17 -8.56
CA PRO A 512 -25.76 10.85 -9.92
C PRO A 512 -24.90 11.55 -10.97
N GLY A 513 -24.49 10.82 -12.01
CA GLY A 513 -23.72 11.37 -13.12
C GLY A 513 -22.32 11.88 -12.75
N SER A 514 -21.69 11.36 -11.69
CA SER A 514 -20.38 11.80 -11.21
C SER A 514 -19.27 10.76 -11.32
N VAL A 515 -19.51 9.69 -12.08
CA VAL A 515 -18.57 8.56 -12.22
C VAL A 515 -18.25 8.36 -13.70
N ASP A 516 -16.98 8.31 -14.06
CA ASP A 516 -16.54 8.15 -15.46
C ASP A 516 -16.57 6.68 -15.90
N ALA A 517 -16.29 5.76 -14.97
CA ALA A 517 -16.43 4.33 -15.23
C ALA A 517 -16.95 3.52 -14.04
N VAL A 518 -17.73 2.48 -14.33
CA VAL A 518 -18.05 1.39 -13.40
C VAL A 518 -17.43 0.11 -13.96
N LEU A 519 -16.56 -0.53 -13.18
CA LEU A 519 -15.93 -1.80 -13.51
C LEU A 519 -16.46 -2.89 -12.58
N VAL A 520 -17.10 -3.91 -13.13
CA VAL A 520 -17.64 -5.02 -12.34
C VAL A 520 -16.70 -6.22 -12.49
N THR A 521 -16.19 -6.76 -11.40
CA THR A 521 -15.24 -7.89 -11.38
C THR A 521 -15.86 -9.15 -10.78
N VAL A 522 -17.17 -9.27 -10.94
CA VAL A 522 -18.01 -10.43 -10.57
C VAL A 522 -19.07 -10.64 -11.66
N GLU A 523 -19.59 -11.87 -11.78
CA GLU A 523 -20.65 -12.19 -12.74
C GLU A 523 -21.97 -11.54 -12.31
N ALA A 524 -22.44 -10.58 -13.09
CA ALA A 524 -23.71 -9.90 -12.92
C ALA A 524 -24.81 -10.58 -13.73
N ARG A 525 -25.99 -10.75 -13.14
CA ARG A 525 -27.17 -11.28 -13.84
C ARG A 525 -28.02 -10.21 -14.53
N ASP A 526 -27.86 -8.96 -14.13
CA ASP A 526 -28.64 -7.81 -14.57
C ASP A 526 -27.80 -6.54 -14.39
N ILE A 527 -28.26 -5.41 -14.89
CA ILE A 527 -27.63 -4.09 -14.73
C ILE A 527 -28.55 -3.22 -13.83
N PRO A 528 -28.19 -3.06 -12.55
CA PRO A 528 -28.94 -2.24 -11.60
C PRO A 528 -28.97 -0.75 -12.00
N PRO A 529 -30.04 -0.01 -11.65
CA PRO A 529 -30.12 1.43 -11.91
C PRO A 529 -29.02 2.23 -11.21
N ALA A 530 -28.48 1.70 -10.10
CA ALA A 530 -27.38 2.30 -9.38
C ALA A 530 -26.07 2.35 -10.18
N TRP A 531 -25.90 1.54 -11.22
CA TRP A 531 -24.69 1.62 -12.05
C TRP A 531 -24.87 2.67 -13.15
N ILE A 532 -25.96 2.57 -13.93
CA ILE A 532 -26.29 3.50 -15.02
C ILE A 532 -26.48 4.93 -14.50
N GLY A 533 -27.13 5.08 -13.35
CA GLY A 533 -27.45 6.37 -12.75
C GLY A 533 -26.26 7.09 -12.15
N ARG A 534 -25.11 6.43 -11.92
CA ARG A 534 -23.87 7.08 -11.45
C ARG A 534 -22.98 7.55 -12.60
N LEU A 535 -23.06 6.89 -13.76
CA LEU A 535 -22.24 7.23 -14.91
C LEU A 535 -22.52 8.63 -15.47
N THR A 536 -21.44 9.35 -15.78
CA THR A 536 -21.45 10.53 -16.65
C THR A 536 -21.95 10.16 -18.05
N GLU A 537 -22.42 11.15 -18.80
CA GLU A 537 -22.73 10.96 -20.22
C GLU A 537 -21.44 10.67 -21.00
N GLY A 538 -21.42 9.62 -21.82
CA GLY A 538 -20.18 9.09 -22.41
C GLY A 538 -19.34 8.19 -21.49
N GLY A 539 -19.72 8.07 -20.20
CA GLY A 539 -19.07 7.18 -19.24
C GLY A 539 -19.22 5.70 -19.59
N ARG A 540 -18.37 4.86 -18.99
CA ARG A 540 -18.21 3.45 -19.35
C ARG A 540 -18.73 2.49 -18.26
N LEU A 541 -19.45 1.44 -18.66
CA LEU A 541 -19.70 0.28 -17.79
C LEU A 541 -19.03 -0.93 -18.42
N VAL A 542 -18.06 -1.54 -17.73
CA VAL A 542 -17.50 -2.83 -18.14
C VAL A 542 -17.98 -3.88 -17.16
N VAL A 543 -18.75 -4.84 -17.65
CA VAL A 543 -19.44 -5.81 -16.79
C VAL A 543 -19.40 -7.22 -17.39
N PRO A 544 -19.01 -8.25 -16.60
CA PRO A 544 -19.27 -9.65 -16.87
C PRO A 544 -20.76 -9.92 -16.72
N LEU A 545 -21.54 -9.74 -17.78
CA LEU A 545 -22.98 -9.89 -17.80
C LEU A 545 -23.37 -11.28 -18.29
N ARG A 546 -24.21 -11.95 -17.48
CA ARG A 546 -24.77 -13.25 -17.83
C ARG A 546 -26.00 -13.10 -18.71
N ILE A 547 -25.90 -13.61 -19.93
CA ILE A 547 -26.91 -13.57 -20.98
C ILE A 547 -27.18 -15.01 -21.44
N HIS A 548 -28.42 -15.46 -21.24
CA HIS A 548 -28.85 -16.83 -21.54
C HIS A 548 -27.96 -17.91 -20.90
N GLY A 549 -27.38 -17.57 -19.75
CA GLY A 549 -26.59 -18.47 -18.93
C GLY A 549 -25.10 -18.55 -19.29
N TYR A 550 -24.66 -17.87 -20.35
CA TYR A 550 -23.24 -17.63 -20.66
C TYR A 550 -22.83 -16.23 -20.20
N THR A 551 -21.57 -16.07 -19.81
CA THR A 551 -21.07 -14.83 -19.21
C THR A 551 -20.15 -14.11 -20.18
N TRP A 552 -20.41 -12.82 -20.35
CA TRP A 552 -19.77 -11.96 -21.34
C TRP A 552 -19.24 -10.72 -20.65
N SER A 553 -17.95 -10.44 -20.76
CA SER A 553 -17.44 -9.10 -20.48
C SER A 553 -17.87 -8.17 -21.61
N ILE A 554 -18.73 -7.20 -21.28
CA ILE A 554 -19.31 -6.26 -22.24
C ILE A 554 -18.94 -4.83 -21.82
N PRO A 555 -18.28 -4.05 -22.69
CA PRO A 555 -18.01 -2.64 -22.46
C PRO A 555 -19.12 -1.78 -23.07
N PHE A 556 -19.93 -1.19 -22.20
CA PHE A 556 -20.97 -0.25 -22.56
C PHE A 556 -20.48 1.20 -22.51
N THR A 557 -21.03 2.02 -23.40
CA THR A 557 -20.97 3.48 -23.32
C THR A 557 -22.35 4.03 -23.04
N LYS A 558 -22.47 4.94 -22.07
CA LYS A 558 -23.71 5.67 -21.83
C LYS A 558 -23.95 6.72 -22.91
N ARG A 559 -25.10 6.63 -23.59
CA ARG A 559 -25.59 7.53 -24.63
C ARG A 559 -27.06 7.84 -24.41
N ASP A 560 -27.39 9.11 -24.18
CA ASP A 560 -28.76 9.61 -23.97
C ASP A 560 -29.51 8.82 -22.87
N GLY A 561 -28.79 8.47 -21.79
CA GLY A 561 -29.34 7.67 -20.67
C GLY A 561 -29.48 6.17 -20.92
N VAL A 562 -29.09 5.68 -22.11
CA VAL A 562 -29.10 4.26 -22.51
C VAL A 562 -27.66 3.74 -22.56
N LEU A 563 -27.42 2.48 -22.23
CA LEU A 563 -26.11 1.86 -22.46
C LEU A 563 -26.06 1.22 -23.84
N VAL A 564 -24.97 1.40 -24.57
CA VAL A 564 -24.76 0.86 -25.92
C VAL A 564 -23.44 0.09 -25.97
N ALA A 565 -23.46 -1.12 -26.55
CA ALA A 565 -22.28 -1.95 -26.79
C ALA A 565 -22.36 -2.69 -28.13
N ASP A 566 -21.19 -3.02 -28.69
CA ASP A 566 -20.98 -3.77 -29.93
C ASP A 566 -19.77 -4.72 -29.84
N ALA A 567 -19.26 -4.94 -28.63
CA ALA A 567 -18.12 -5.83 -28.35
C ALA A 567 -18.46 -6.80 -27.22
N TYR A 568 -17.97 -8.04 -27.34
CA TYR A 568 -18.25 -9.14 -26.42
C TYR A 568 -16.98 -9.97 -26.23
N THR A 569 -16.67 -10.30 -24.99
CA THR A 569 -15.63 -11.28 -24.67
C THR A 569 -16.21 -12.34 -23.74
N VAL A 570 -16.24 -13.60 -24.18
CA VAL A 570 -16.67 -14.71 -23.32
C VAL A 570 -15.73 -14.82 -22.11
N CYS A 571 -16.27 -14.98 -20.92
CA CYS A 571 -15.46 -15.08 -19.71
C CYS A 571 -16.17 -15.84 -18.58
N GLY A 572 -15.44 -16.06 -17.48
CA GLY A 572 -15.97 -16.63 -16.24
C GLY A 572 -15.57 -15.77 -15.05
N PHE A 573 -16.51 -15.59 -14.12
CA PHE A 573 -16.31 -14.86 -12.87
C PHE A 573 -17.05 -15.55 -11.73
N VAL A 574 -16.63 -15.29 -10.49
CA VAL A 574 -17.44 -15.66 -9.32
C VAL A 574 -18.75 -14.86 -9.35
N PRO A 575 -19.89 -15.43 -8.93
CA PRO A 575 -21.18 -14.77 -9.01
C PRO A 575 -21.24 -13.55 -8.09
N LEU A 576 -21.87 -12.46 -8.56
CA LEU A 576 -22.32 -11.38 -7.69
C LEU A 576 -23.26 -11.97 -6.62
N GLN A 577 -22.96 -11.65 -5.37
CA GLN A 577 -23.70 -12.09 -4.20
C GLN A 577 -24.68 -11.02 -3.73
N GLY A 578 -25.59 -11.39 -2.82
CA GLY A 578 -26.58 -10.49 -2.25
C GLY A 578 -28.01 -10.87 -2.62
N PRO A 579 -29.01 -10.08 -2.16
CA PRO A 579 -30.43 -10.40 -2.34
C PRO A 579 -30.89 -10.49 -3.81
N GLY A 580 -30.18 -9.82 -4.72
CA GLY A 580 -30.43 -9.89 -6.17
C GLY A 580 -29.91 -11.17 -6.82
N HIS A 581 -29.08 -11.96 -6.13
CA HIS A 581 -28.60 -13.24 -6.64
C HIS A 581 -29.76 -14.22 -6.83
N ARG A 582 -29.81 -14.87 -7.99
CA ARG A 582 -30.84 -15.87 -8.32
C ARG A 582 -30.17 -17.07 -9.00
N PRO A 583 -30.49 -18.31 -8.59
CA PRO A 583 -30.04 -19.49 -9.30
C PRO A 583 -30.79 -19.67 -10.64
N ASP A 584 -30.23 -20.48 -11.52
CA ASP A 584 -30.92 -20.94 -12.74
C ASP A 584 -32.08 -21.86 -12.36
N VAL A 585 -33.19 -21.77 -13.11
CA VAL A 585 -34.23 -22.79 -13.02
C VAL A 585 -33.68 -24.06 -13.67
N THR A 586 -33.62 -25.13 -12.88
CA THR A 586 -32.94 -26.36 -13.28
C THR A 586 -33.90 -27.55 -13.22
N THR A 587 -33.89 -28.40 -14.25
CA THR A 587 -34.53 -29.72 -14.26
C THR A 587 -33.47 -30.80 -14.36
N ARG A 588 -33.56 -31.83 -13.52
CA ARG A 588 -32.74 -33.05 -13.62
C ARG A 588 -33.58 -34.15 -14.27
N LEU A 589 -33.08 -34.70 -15.36
CA LEU A 589 -33.67 -35.81 -16.10
C LEU A 589 -32.82 -37.07 -15.87
N ARG A 590 -33.38 -38.25 -16.17
CA ARG A 590 -32.67 -39.54 -16.12
C ARG A 590 -31.93 -39.78 -14.80
N GLY A 591 -32.61 -39.53 -13.68
CA GLY A 591 -32.05 -39.76 -12.35
C GLY A 591 -30.88 -38.83 -11.97
N GLY A 592 -30.65 -37.75 -12.72
CA GLY A 592 -29.58 -36.79 -12.49
C GLY A 592 -28.51 -36.75 -13.58
N GLU A 593 -28.51 -37.71 -14.51
CA GLU A 593 -27.56 -37.75 -15.63
C GLU A 593 -27.60 -36.46 -16.47
N ILE A 594 -28.79 -35.95 -16.77
CA ILE A 594 -28.96 -34.78 -17.64
C ILE A 594 -29.52 -33.62 -16.83
N THR A 595 -28.86 -32.47 -16.91
CA THR A 595 -29.31 -31.24 -16.27
C THR A 595 -29.68 -30.19 -17.32
N VAL A 596 -30.95 -29.80 -17.37
CA VAL A 596 -31.48 -28.72 -18.22
C VAL A 596 -31.58 -27.44 -17.40
N ARG A 597 -31.00 -26.34 -17.88
CA ARG A 597 -30.93 -25.05 -17.19
C ARG A 597 -31.56 -23.93 -18.01
N PHE A 598 -32.45 -23.17 -17.40
CA PHE A 598 -33.03 -21.95 -17.93
C PHE A 598 -32.53 -20.76 -17.09
N ALA A 599 -31.70 -19.92 -17.71
CA ALA A 599 -31.09 -18.77 -17.03
C ALA A 599 -31.99 -17.51 -17.08
N ASP A 600 -32.72 -17.34 -18.18
CA ASP A 600 -33.51 -16.16 -18.50
C ASP A 600 -34.87 -16.56 -19.10
N GLY A 601 -35.85 -15.66 -19.03
CA GLY A 601 -37.20 -15.88 -19.57
C GLY A 601 -38.07 -16.82 -18.72
N THR A 602 -39.22 -17.20 -19.26
CA THR A 602 -40.09 -18.20 -18.64
C THR A 602 -39.56 -19.60 -19.03
N PRO A 603 -39.24 -20.47 -18.06
CA PRO A 603 -38.74 -21.81 -18.37
C PRO A 603 -39.82 -22.62 -19.10
N ALA A 604 -39.40 -23.42 -20.09
CA ALA A 604 -40.30 -24.33 -20.78
C ALA A 604 -40.72 -25.49 -19.85
N ASP A 605 -41.86 -26.13 -20.15
CA ASP A 605 -42.29 -27.34 -19.45
C ASP A 605 -41.34 -28.50 -19.78
N THR A 606 -40.74 -29.09 -18.76
CA THR A 606 -39.78 -30.19 -18.88
C THR A 606 -40.36 -31.54 -18.47
N SER A 607 -41.63 -31.59 -18.03
CA SER A 607 -42.26 -32.77 -17.42
C SER A 607 -42.33 -34.00 -18.32
N ARG A 608 -42.23 -33.81 -19.65
CA ARG A 608 -42.29 -34.88 -20.65
C ARG A 608 -40.94 -35.25 -21.24
N LEU A 609 -39.85 -34.59 -20.84
CA LEU A 609 -38.55 -34.79 -21.47
C LEU A 609 -37.92 -36.16 -21.16
N ASP A 610 -38.19 -36.77 -20.00
CA ASP A 610 -37.74 -38.14 -19.74
C ASP A 610 -38.33 -39.12 -20.76
N ALA A 611 -39.64 -39.03 -21.03
CA ALA A 611 -40.28 -39.86 -22.06
C ALA A 611 -39.78 -39.53 -23.48
N ALA A 612 -39.50 -38.25 -23.76
CA ALA A 612 -38.93 -37.82 -25.03
C ALA A 612 -37.58 -38.49 -25.31
N LEU A 613 -36.73 -38.60 -24.28
CA LEU A 613 -35.41 -39.22 -24.36
C LEU A 613 -35.46 -40.74 -24.61
N ASP A 614 -36.62 -41.42 -24.40
CA ASP A 614 -36.79 -42.84 -24.73
C ASP A 614 -37.06 -43.07 -26.23
N LEU A 615 -37.44 -42.01 -26.95
CA LEU A 615 -37.68 -42.08 -28.40
C LEU A 615 -36.36 -42.08 -29.17
N PRO A 616 -36.34 -42.66 -30.40
CA PRO A 616 -35.17 -42.66 -31.25
C PRO A 616 -34.61 -41.25 -31.46
N ARG A 617 -33.29 -41.11 -31.31
CA ARG A 617 -32.57 -39.86 -31.53
C ARG A 617 -32.59 -39.48 -33.01
N VAL A 618 -32.92 -38.22 -33.29
CA VAL A 618 -32.66 -37.57 -34.58
C VAL A 618 -31.26 -36.94 -34.54
N GLU A 619 -30.47 -37.20 -35.58
CA GLU A 619 -29.14 -36.62 -35.76
C GLU A 619 -29.08 -35.84 -37.08
N ARG A 620 -28.64 -34.58 -37.00
CA ARG A 620 -28.48 -33.67 -38.14
C ARG A 620 -27.09 -33.04 -38.10
N TRP A 621 -26.31 -33.23 -39.16
CA TRP A 621 -25.01 -32.58 -39.35
C TRP A 621 -25.14 -31.42 -40.32
N THR A 622 -24.53 -30.27 -39.97
CA THR A 622 -24.79 -29.00 -40.65
C THR A 622 -23.91 -28.78 -41.88
N GLY A 623 -22.80 -29.53 -42.02
CA GLY A 623 -21.73 -29.23 -42.99
C GLY A 623 -20.86 -28.02 -42.61
N VAL A 624 -21.25 -27.28 -41.57
CA VAL A 624 -20.51 -26.12 -41.07
C VAL A 624 -19.33 -26.60 -40.23
N THR A 625 -18.12 -26.17 -40.60
CA THR A 625 -16.89 -26.59 -39.95
C THR A 625 -16.14 -25.45 -39.27
N ILE A 626 -15.27 -25.80 -38.34
CA ILE A 626 -14.39 -24.89 -37.61
C ILE A 626 -13.06 -25.58 -37.28
N ALA A 627 -11.96 -24.83 -37.23
CA ALA A 627 -10.68 -25.38 -36.78
C ALA A 627 -10.70 -25.63 -35.26
N GLY A 628 -9.87 -26.57 -34.81
CA GLY A 628 -9.67 -26.79 -33.38
C GLY A 628 -9.17 -25.51 -32.69
N ASN A 629 -9.61 -25.26 -31.46
CA ASN A 629 -9.27 -24.08 -30.65
C ASN A 629 -9.72 -22.73 -31.25
N THR A 630 -10.57 -22.71 -32.28
CA THR A 630 -11.21 -21.46 -32.72
C THR A 630 -12.45 -21.19 -31.84
N PRO A 631 -12.55 -19.99 -31.23
CA PRO A 631 -13.75 -19.60 -30.48
C PRO A 631 -14.98 -19.58 -31.38
N PHE A 632 -16.12 -20.05 -30.86
CA PHE A 632 -17.41 -20.01 -31.55
C PHE A 632 -18.52 -19.43 -30.68
N ASP A 633 -18.16 -18.68 -29.63
CA ASP A 633 -19.12 -18.20 -28.62
C ASP A 633 -20.22 -17.34 -29.25
N MET A 634 -19.91 -16.59 -30.32
CA MET A 634 -20.91 -15.82 -31.06
C MET A 634 -22.02 -16.67 -31.69
N LEU A 635 -21.77 -17.94 -32.01
CA LEU A 635 -22.83 -18.87 -32.39
C LEU A 635 -23.79 -19.12 -31.22
N LEU A 636 -23.28 -19.21 -29.99
CA LEU A 636 -24.12 -19.44 -28.80
C LEU A 636 -25.04 -18.23 -28.54
N LEU A 637 -24.51 -17.01 -28.66
CA LEU A 637 -25.31 -15.79 -28.54
C LEU A 637 -26.33 -15.68 -29.69
N TRP A 638 -25.93 -16.00 -30.92
CA TRP A 638 -26.81 -16.07 -32.09
C TRP A 638 -27.97 -17.04 -31.86
N LEU A 639 -27.68 -18.27 -31.44
CA LEU A 639 -28.70 -19.26 -31.12
C LEU A 639 -29.63 -18.76 -30.01
N ALA A 640 -29.08 -18.16 -28.96
CA ALA A 640 -29.88 -17.67 -27.84
C ALA A 640 -30.87 -16.56 -28.24
N THR A 641 -30.46 -15.62 -29.09
CA THR A 641 -31.33 -14.52 -29.53
C THR A 641 -32.34 -14.94 -30.61
N HIS A 642 -32.07 -16.02 -31.37
CA HIS A 642 -32.95 -16.46 -32.46
C HIS A 642 -33.89 -17.61 -32.08
N LEU A 643 -33.48 -18.48 -31.16
CA LEU A 643 -34.33 -19.58 -30.67
C LEU A 643 -35.44 -19.08 -29.73
N GLY A 644 -35.16 -17.98 -29.00
CA GLY A 644 -36.13 -17.29 -28.17
C GLY A 644 -36.69 -18.18 -27.05
N HIS A 645 -38.02 -18.26 -26.96
CA HIS A 645 -38.69 -19.05 -25.93
C HIS A 645 -38.30 -20.53 -26.02
N GLY A 646 -37.87 -21.10 -24.89
CA GLY A 646 -37.42 -22.48 -24.79
C GLY A 646 -35.91 -22.68 -24.97
N PHE A 647 -35.13 -21.61 -25.20
CA PHE A 647 -33.68 -21.71 -25.13
C PHE A 647 -33.25 -22.15 -23.72
N ALA A 648 -32.42 -23.18 -23.68
CA ALA A 648 -31.88 -23.76 -22.45
C ALA A 648 -30.40 -24.09 -22.64
N ARG A 649 -29.75 -24.49 -21.55
CA ARG A 649 -28.43 -25.13 -21.61
C ARG A 649 -28.51 -26.51 -21.00
N VAL A 650 -27.79 -27.47 -21.58
CA VAL A 650 -27.81 -28.87 -21.12
C VAL A 650 -26.41 -29.33 -20.75
N ALA A 651 -26.30 -29.98 -19.60
CA ALA A 651 -25.12 -30.72 -19.20
C ALA A 651 -25.43 -32.19 -18.99
N VAL A 652 -24.41 -33.03 -19.24
CA VAL A 652 -24.40 -34.45 -18.92
C VAL A 652 -23.40 -34.68 -17.81
N ASP A 653 -23.83 -35.33 -16.72
CA ASP A 653 -22.97 -35.72 -15.61
C ASP A 653 -22.03 -36.85 -16.07
N PRO A 654 -20.70 -36.66 -16.01
CA PRO A 654 -19.74 -37.65 -16.49
C PRO A 654 -19.73 -38.95 -15.69
N GLU A 655 -20.19 -38.95 -14.43
CA GLU A 655 -20.25 -40.17 -13.61
C GLU A 655 -21.50 -41.00 -13.91
N LEU A 656 -22.53 -40.37 -14.49
CA LEU A 656 -23.82 -40.99 -14.80
C LEU A 656 -24.06 -41.15 -16.32
N ASP A 657 -23.13 -40.74 -17.17
CA ASP A 657 -23.26 -40.69 -18.62
C ASP A 657 -23.55 -42.08 -19.23
N THR A 658 -24.79 -42.26 -19.72
CA THR A 658 -25.26 -43.47 -20.40
C THR A 658 -25.15 -43.39 -21.92
N GLY A 659 -24.71 -42.24 -22.45
CA GLY A 659 -24.62 -41.97 -23.88
C GLY A 659 -25.94 -41.59 -24.56
N VAL A 660 -26.99 -41.31 -23.78
CA VAL A 660 -28.28 -40.85 -24.30
C VAL A 660 -28.12 -39.50 -25.02
N LEU A 661 -27.46 -38.54 -24.38
CA LEU A 661 -27.03 -37.27 -24.99
C LEU A 661 -25.52 -37.25 -25.22
N THR A 662 -25.08 -36.55 -26.25
CA THR A 662 -23.65 -36.39 -26.52
C THR A 662 -23.07 -35.34 -25.59
N ARG A 663 -22.07 -35.73 -24.80
CA ARG A 663 -21.38 -34.83 -23.88
C ARG A 663 -20.61 -33.74 -24.63
N SER A 664 -20.84 -32.49 -24.23
CA SER A 664 -20.03 -31.35 -24.65
C SER A 664 -18.80 -31.19 -23.74
N GLY A 665 -17.65 -30.84 -24.32
CA GLY A 665 -16.38 -30.76 -23.59
C GLY A 665 -16.32 -29.53 -22.68
N GLY A 666 -16.70 -29.69 -21.40
CA GLY A 666 -16.42 -28.72 -20.32
C GLY A 666 -17.38 -27.53 -20.19
N TRP A 667 -18.40 -27.43 -21.05
CA TRP A 667 -19.41 -26.35 -21.01
C TRP A 667 -20.80 -26.93 -21.23
N ASP A 668 -21.83 -26.24 -20.73
CA ASP A 668 -23.21 -26.61 -21.03
C ASP A 668 -23.53 -26.30 -22.51
N ALA A 669 -24.07 -27.29 -23.21
CA ALA A 669 -24.47 -27.19 -24.61
C ALA A 669 -25.69 -26.29 -24.78
N ALA A 670 -25.72 -25.47 -25.83
CA ALA A 670 -26.93 -24.75 -26.22
C ALA A 670 -28.03 -25.74 -26.60
N ALA A 671 -29.24 -25.52 -26.08
CA ALA A 671 -30.37 -26.42 -26.26
C ALA A 671 -31.68 -25.66 -26.51
N LEU A 672 -32.63 -26.37 -27.11
CA LEU A 672 -33.99 -25.91 -27.34
C LEU A 672 -34.96 -26.93 -26.76
N VAL A 673 -35.79 -26.47 -25.83
CA VAL A 673 -36.93 -27.22 -25.29
C VAL A 673 -38.22 -26.62 -25.84
N ARG A 674 -39.01 -27.43 -26.54
CA ARG A 674 -40.36 -27.05 -26.97
C ARG A 674 -41.29 -28.24 -26.79
N ASP A 675 -42.40 -27.99 -26.10
CA ASP A 675 -43.42 -28.98 -25.77
C ASP A 675 -42.81 -30.24 -25.11
N ASP A 676 -42.86 -31.38 -25.78
CA ASP A 676 -42.34 -32.67 -25.31
C ASP A 676 -41.06 -33.10 -26.07
N SER A 677 -40.27 -32.14 -26.54
CA SER A 677 -39.08 -32.38 -27.34
C SER A 677 -37.88 -31.51 -26.92
N LEU A 678 -36.69 -32.05 -27.09
CA LEU A 678 -35.41 -31.43 -26.75
C LEU A 678 -34.43 -31.57 -27.92
N ALA A 679 -33.77 -30.48 -28.31
CA ALA A 679 -32.61 -30.50 -29.20
C ALA A 679 -31.41 -29.82 -28.55
N HIS A 680 -30.19 -30.27 -28.86
CA HIS A 680 -28.97 -29.63 -28.39
C HIS A 680 -27.87 -29.64 -29.45
N LEU A 681 -27.02 -28.61 -29.39
CA LEU A 681 -25.85 -28.44 -30.24
C LEU A 681 -24.73 -29.38 -29.79
N LEU A 682 -24.02 -29.99 -30.73
CA LEU A 682 -22.81 -30.77 -30.50
C LEU A 682 -21.76 -30.51 -31.60
N THR A 683 -20.55 -31.01 -31.37
CA THR A 683 -19.47 -31.00 -32.35
C THR A 683 -18.88 -32.39 -32.53
N ARG A 684 -18.43 -32.72 -33.75
CA ARG A 684 -17.59 -33.90 -34.00
C ARG A 684 -16.31 -33.50 -34.70
N ARG A 685 -15.22 -34.21 -34.42
CA ARG A 685 -14.01 -34.13 -35.22
C ARG A 685 -14.21 -34.89 -36.52
N LEU A 686 -13.89 -34.26 -37.65
CA LEU A 686 -13.90 -34.93 -38.95
C LEU A 686 -12.73 -35.92 -39.03
N PRO A 687 -12.93 -37.10 -39.65
CA PRO A 687 -11.85 -38.06 -39.81
C PRO A 687 -10.74 -37.52 -40.72
N ALA A 688 -9.51 -38.00 -40.51
CA ALA A 688 -8.29 -37.41 -41.08
C ALA A 688 -8.23 -37.46 -42.62
N ASP A 689 -8.97 -38.39 -43.23
CA ASP A 689 -9.18 -38.52 -44.67
C ASP A 689 -10.10 -37.42 -45.24
N ALA A 690 -11.10 -36.98 -44.47
CA ALA A 690 -11.99 -35.88 -44.80
C ALA A 690 -11.43 -34.50 -44.43
N SER A 691 -10.54 -34.43 -43.42
CA SER A 691 -9.90 -33.19 -42.99
C SER A 691 -8.48 -33.42 -42.44
N PRO A 692 -7.43 -33.23 -43.27
CA PRO A 692 -6.04 -33.29 -42.81
C PRO A 692 -5.71 -32.24 -41.73
N ALA A 693 -6.47 -31.13 -41.73
CA ALA A 693 -6.33 -30.01 -40.80
C ALA A 693 -7.01 -30.24 -39.43
N GLY A 694 -7.71 -31.38 -39.23
CA GLY A 694 -8.37 -31.68 -37.97
C GLY A 694 -9.57 -30.77 -37.66
N LEU A 695 -10.40 -30.50 -38.67
CA LEU A 695 -11.62 -29.68 -38.52
C LEU A 695 -12.68 -30.39 -37.66
N TRP A 696 -13.50 -29.56 -37.02
CA TRP A 696 -14.70 -29.95 -36.29
C TRP A 696 -15.93 -29.51 -37.05
N GLU A 697 -16.98 -30.32 -37.03
CA GLU A 697 -18.28 -30.03 -37.64
C GLU A 697 -19.36 -29.86 -36.56
N PHE A 698 -20.25 -28.88 -36.74
CA PHE A 698 -21.41 -28.71 -35.88
C PHE A 698 -22.56 -29.65 -36.26
N GLY A 699 -23.21 -30.22 -35.26
CA GLY A 699 -24.38 -31.07 -35.42
C GLY A 699 -25.43 -30.81 -34.33
N VAL A 700 -26.60 -31.40 -34.52
CA VAL A 700 -27.73 -31.33 -33.60
C VAL A 700 -28.25 -32.72 -33.33
N HIS A 701 -28.46 -33.01 -32.04
CA HIS A 701 -29.13 -34.20 -31.56
C HIS A 701 -30.46 -33.79 -30.94
N ALA A 702 -31.55 -34.43 -31.37
CA ALA A 702 -32.88 -34.14 -30.89
C ALA A 702 -33.66 -35.40 -30.49
N HIS A 703 -34.54 -35.24 -29.51
CA HIS A 703 -35.39 -36.27 -28.92
C HIS A 703 -36.82 -35.74 -28.76
N GLY A 704 -37.79 -36.65 -28.75
CA GLY A 704 -39.21 -36.31 -28.63
C GLY A 704 -40.00 -36.38 -29.95
N PRO A 705 -41.34 -36.28 -29.88
CA PRO A 705 -42.23 -36.33 -31.05
C PRO A 705 -41.96 -35.27 -32.13
N HIS A 706 -41.30 -34.17 -31.77
CA HIS A 706 -40.96 -33.07 -32.66
C HIS A 706 -39.46 -32.95 -32.95
N ALA A 707 -38.68 -34.01 -32.68
CA ALA A 707 -37.22 -34.01 -32.81
C ALA A 707 -36.71 -33.53 -34.18
N ASP A 708 -37.29 -34.01 -35.29
CA ASP A 708 -36.89 -33.58 -36.64
C ASP A 708 -37.05 -32.07 -36.86
N ALA A 709 -38.17 -31.49 -36.41
CA ALA A 709 -38.45 -30.07 -36.57
C ALA A 709 -37.50 -29.20 -35.72
N LEU A 710 -37.22 -29.62 -34.48
CA LEU A 710 -36.27 -28.91 -33.61
C LEU A 710 -34.84 -29.01 -34.16
N ALA A 711 -34.43 -30.20 -34.64
CA ALA A 711 -33.13 -30.42 -35.24
C ALA A 711 -32.93 -29.56 -36.51
N GLU A 712 -33.95 -29.50 -37.37
CA GLU A 712 -33.95 -28.64 -38.56
C GLU A 712 -33.81 -27.16 -38.18
N THR A 713 -34.59 -26.69 -37.20
CA THR A 713 -34.57 -25.30 -36.74
C THR A 713 -33.17 -24.91 -36.25
N MET A 714 -32.58 -25.70 -35.36
CA MET A 714 -31.26 -25.39 -34.78
C MET A 714 -30.14 -25.53 -35.83
N ALA A 715 -30.16 -26.57 -36.66
CA ALA A 715 -29.19 -26.75 -37.74
C ALA A 715 -29.25 -25.61 -38.77
N GLY A 716 -30.46 -25.17 -39.14
CA GLY A 716 -30.69 -24.05 -40.03
C GLY A 716 -30.10 -22.74 -39.49
N LEU A 717 -30.23 -22.48 -38.18
CA LEU A 717 -29.63 -21.32 -37.53
C LEU A 717 -28.10 -21.37 -37.51
N VAL A 718 -27.49 -22.55 -37.35
CA VAL A 718 -26.03 -22.71 -37.45
C VAL A 718 -25.54 -22.39 -38.87
N VAL A 719 -26.24 -22.88 -39.89
CA VAL A 719 -25.93 -22.58 -41.31
C VAL A 719 -26.14 -21.09 -41.63
N ALA A 720 -27.18 -20.47 -41.06
CA ALA A 720 -27.42 -19.03 -41.23
C ALA A 720 -26.34 -18.18 -40.58
N TRP A 721 -25.92 -18.56 -39.36
CA TRP A 721 -24.80 -17.91 -38.68
C TRP A 721 -23.52 -18.00 -39.50
N ASP A 722 -23.19 -19.19 -40.01
CA ASP A 722 -22.01 -19.40 -40.86
C ASP A 722 -22.01 -18.48 -42.09
N ARG A 723 -23.18 -18.31 -42.74
CA ARG A 723 -23.32 -17.51 -43.95
C ARG A 723 -23.19 -16.00 -43.72
N GLY A 724 -23.73 -15.49 -42.60
CA GLY A 724 -23.97 -14.06 -42.44
C GLY A 724 -23.38 -13.43 -41.18
N ALA A 725 -23.16 -14.19 -40.11
CA ALA A 725 -22.84 -13.66 -38.78
C ALA A 725 -21.53 -14.20 -38.17
N ARG A 726 -20.89 -15.22 -38.77
CA ARG A 726 -19.65 -15.83 -38.25
C ARG A 726 -18.53 -14.82 -38.05
N ASP A 727 -18.31 -13.96 -39.04
CA ASP A 727 -17.24 -12.97 -39.05
C ASP A 727 -17.71 -11.59 -38.56
N SER A 728 -18.94 -11.51 -38.03
CA SER A 728 -19.49 -10.29 -37.44
C SER A 728 -18.95 -10.06 -36.03
N PRO A 729 -18.73 -8.80 -35.60
CA PRO A 729 -18.38 -8.48 -34.21
C PRO A 729 -19.47 -8.84 -33.18
N GLY A 730 -20.67 -9.24 -33.64
CA GLY A 730 -21.82 -9.57 -32.81
C GLY A 730 -22.97 -8.59 -32.99
N PRO A 731 -24.06 -8.71 -32.21
CA PRO A 731 -25.18 -7.79 -32.29
C PRO A 731 -24.82 -6.45 -31.64
N ARG A 732 -25.44 -5.37 -32.11
CA ARG A 732 -25.52 -4.15 -31.31
C ARG A 732 -26.46 -4.40 -30.13
N LEU A 733 -25.98 -4.17 -28.91
CA LEU A 733 -26.77 -4.29 -27.69
C LEU A 733 -27.07 -2.91 -27.11
N THR A 734 -28.34 -2.67 -26.82
CA THR A 734 -28.77 -1.52 -26.01
C THR A 734 -29.43 -1.98 -24.71
N VAL A 735 -29.15 -1.28 -23.61
CA VAL A 735 -29.72 -1.57 -22.29
C VAL A 735 -30.46 -0.36 -21.78
N HIS A 736 -31.76 -0.55 -21.55
CA HIS A 736 -32.68 0.47 -21.08
C HIS A 736 -33.05 0.17 -19.62
N PRO A 737 -32.97 1.15 -18.70
CA PRO A 737 -33.52 0.98 -17.36
C PRO A 737 -35.01 0.60 -17.41
N ARG A 738 -35.45 -0.30 -16.54
CA ARG A 738 -36.87 -0.68 -16.44
C ARG A 738 -37.72 0.52 -16.00
N GLY A 739 -38.89 0.68 -16.62
CA GLY A 739 -39.85 1.74 -16.30
C GLY A 739 -39.66 3.06 -17.07
N THR A 740 -38.66 3.15 -17.96
CA THR A 740 -38.47 4.30 -18.85
C THR A 740 -39.57 4.33 -19.93
N ALA A 741 -40.38 5.39 -20.00
CA ALA A 741 -41.49 5.51 -20.95
C ALA A 741 -41.00 5.88 -22.35
N GLY A 742 -41.58 5.28 -23.40
CA GLY A 742 -41.40 5.73 -24.79
C GLY A 742 -40.54 4.87 -25.72
N HIS A 743 -40.14 3.66 -25.32
CA HIS A 743 -39.49 2.73 -26.25
C HIS A 743 -40.55 2.01 -27.09
N GLY A 744 -40.88 2.58 -28.25
CA GLY A 744 -41.70 1.95 -29.28
C GLY A 744 -41.13 0.61 -29.76
N GLU A 745 -41.83 -0.04 -30.69
CA GLU A 745 -41.42 -1.31 -31.33
C GLU A 745 -39.91 -1.32 -31.57
N THR A 746 -39.20 -2.07 -30.74
CA THR A 746 -37.74 -2.11 -30.74
C THR A 746 -37.36 -3.25 -31.68
N GLU A 747 -36.76 -2.88 -32.81
CA GLU A 747 -36.34 -3.83 -33.84
C GLU A 747 -35.17 -4.69 -33.30
N GLY A 748 -35.45 -5.96 -33.00
CA GLY A 748 -34.45 -6.90 -32.47
C GLY A 748 -34.99 -7.88 -31.43
N HIS A 749 -34.11 -8.72 -30.89
CA HIS A 749 -34.43 -9.64 -29.80
C HIS A 749 -34.47 -8.88 -28.47
N VAL A 750 -35.58 -8.96 -27.74
CA VAL A 750 -35.77 -8.28 -26.45
C VAL A 750 -35.64 -9.29 -25.31
N LEU A 751 -34.68 -9.05 -24.42
CA LEU A 751 -34.51 -9.78 -23.17
C LEU A 751 -34.83 -8.87 -21.98
N ASP A 752 -35.88 -9.24 -21.27
CA ASP A 752 -36.45 -8.46 -20.19
C ASP A 752 -36.00 -9.02 -18.83
N LYS A 753 -35.15 -8.27 -18.11
CA LYS A 753 -34.63 -8.62 -16.78
C LYS A 753 -35.30 -7.75 -15.69
N PRO A 754 -35.14 -8.03 -14.38
CA PRO A 754 -35.78 -7.25 -13.32
C PRO A 754 -35.50 -5.73 -13.32
N HIS A 755 -34.27 -5.31 -13.62
CA HIS A 755 -33.83 -3.92 -13.59
C HIS A 755 -33.63 -3.32 -14.98
N SER A 756 -33.39 -4.15 -15.99
CA SER A 756 -33.09 -3.67 -17.34
C SER A 756 -33.85 -4.41 -18.44
N ARG A 757 -33.99 -3.74 -19.58
CA ARG A 757 -34.42 -4.30 -20.86
C ARG A 757 -33.23 -4.28 -21.82
N LEU A 758 -32.79 -5.45 -22.26
CA LEU A 758 -31.74 -5.64 -23.24
C LEU A 758 -32.38 -5.79 -24.62
N VAL A 759 -31.85 -5.10 -25.62
CA VAL A 759 -32.30 -5.21 -27.03
C VAL A 759 -31.08 -5.53 -27.88
N PHE A 760 -31.11 -6.69 -28.53
CA PHE A 760 -30.06 -7.17 -29.43
C PHE A 760 -30.51 -6.98 -30.87
N THR A 761 -29.72 -6.24 -31.65
CA THR A 761 -29.95 -6.01 -33.07
C THR A 761 -28.78 -6.57 -33.86
N TRP A 762 -29.04 -7.55 -34.72
CA TRP A 762 -28.04 -8.12 -35.63
C TRP A 762 -28.11 -7.39 -36.97
N ASP A 763 -26.97 -7.05 -37.55
CA ASP A 763 -26.88 -6.39 -38.87
C ASP A 763 -27.12 -7.36 -40.06
N VAL A 764 -27.53 -8.59 -39.76
CA VAL A 764 -27.77 -9.67 -40.72
C VAL A 764 -29.27 -9.90 -40.79
N GLU A 765 -29.83 -10.01 -42.00
CA GLU A 765 -31.25 -10.37 -42.18
C GLU A 765 -31.55 -11.67 -41.42
N THR A 766 -32.58 -11.59 -40.56
CA THR A 766 -33.03 -12.73 -39.77
C THR A 766 -33.54 -13.84 -40.70
N PRO A 767 -33.12 -15.11 -40.52
CA PRO A 767 -33.54 -16.23 -41.37
C PRO A 767 -35.03 -16.53 -41.37
#